data_AF-A0A428QV80-F1
#
_entry.id   AF-A0A428QV80-F1
#
_cell.length_a   1.000
_cell.length_b   1.000
_cell.length_c   1.000
_cell.angle_alpha   90.00
_cell.angle_beta   90.00
_cell.angle_gamma   90.00
#
_symmetry.space_group_name_H-M   'P 1'
#
loop_
_entity.id
_entity.type
_entity.pdbx_description
1 polymer ?
#
loop_
_entity_poly.entity_id
_entity_poly.type
_entity_poly.pdbx_seq_one_letter_code
_entity_poly.pdbx_strand_id
1 'polypeptide(L)'
;MSSSEINQVLANSLSPDANLRNAAEQQLTQAAESNFPLYLATLVQELANDSADGSIRAAAGIALKNAFTTRDFNRHQELQAKWLQQTDDDTKNRVKELTLQTLSSSNTQAGTAAAQVISSIAAIELPRGQWSDLLPFLVKNVSEGVDHQKQASLTTIGYICESQDSELRIALVAHSNAILTAVVQGARKEEANGEVRLAAITALGDSLEFVGNNFKHEGERNYIMQVVCEATQADDSRIQQGAFGCLNRIMALYYENMRFYMEKALFGLTILGMKSEDEDVAKLAVEFWSTVCEEEISIEDDNAQVESSDQMRPFYNFARVAANEVVPVLLTLLTKQDEDATDDEYNLSRAAYQCLQLYAQAVGATIIAPVLQFVESNLRHEDWHNRDAAVSAFGAIMEGPDEKTLDPIVKQALPILINMMEDQSLHVKDSTAYALGRITEACSEAIDPQTQLPTLIESLFKGLLSNAKMAPSCCWALMNLAERFAGDLGAATNPITPHFNQAVSSLLDVTARTDADTSVRTAAYEVLNVFVQNAASESLQPIASLSDVIIKRLEETVPLQNQVVSVEDKITLEEMQNSLCTVLQAIISRLDKEIIPQGDRIMQILLQILNSVGGKSSVPDAVFATISALSTSMEEDFIKYMDAFAPFLYNALGNQDEPSLCSMAIGLVSDITRSLGERSQPYCDNFMNYLLNNLRSTTLANQFKPAILQCFGDIAGAITGHFETYLSVVAQVLEQASTVTASPEGPYEMFDYVISLREGIMDAWGGIIGAMKVSQKTQALQQYVPAIFQLLSLIANDMNRSESLMRAAMGVIGDLADAYPNGELVEAFRQDWISAMIKETKTNREFQPRTIETARWAREQVKRQLGGSQTVMAQN
;
A
#
# COMPACT_ATOMS: atom_id res chain seq x y z
N MET A 1 -2.94 44.73 -3.27
CA MET A 1 -2.20 44.92 -2.01
C MET A 1 -0.91 45.65 -2.32
N SER A 2 -0.45 46.56 -1.47
CA SER A 2 0.89 47.15 -1.61
C SER A 2 1.99 46.13 -1.23
N SER A 3 3.25 46.32 -1.65
CA SER A 3 4.37 45.42 -1.30
C SER A 3 4.58 45.32 0.24
N SER A 4 4.30 46.39 0.99
CA SER A 4 4.32 46.35 2.46
C SER A 4 3.18 45.53 3.07
N GLU A 5 1.99 45.52 2.43
CA GLU A 5 0.84 44.73 2.90
C GLU A 5 1.02 43.24 2.63
N ILE A 6 1.55 42.86 1.46
CA ILE A 6 1.80 41.44 1.14
C ILE A 6 2.89 40.86 2.05
N ASN A 7 3.93 41.63 2.37
CA ASN A 7 4.97 41.19 3.31
C ASN A 7 4.44 40.87 4.69
N GLN A 8 3.52 41.69 5.20
CA GLN A 8 2.88 41.40 6.48
C GLN A 8 2.01 40.15 6.42
N VAL A 9 1.28 39.94 5.33
CA VAL A 9 0.42 38.74 5.16
C VAL A 9 1.27 37.47 5.04
N LEU A 10 2.34 37.50 4.24
CA LEU A 10 3.28 36.37 4.12
C LEU A 10 4.03 36.10 5.42
N ALA A 11 4.43 37.14 6.16
CA ALA A 11 5.01 36.94 7.49
C ALA A 11 4.00 36.30 8.45
N ASN A 12 2.74 36.73 8.40
CA ASN A 12 1.68 36.16 9.24
C ASN A 12 1.35 34.70 8.86
N SER A 13 1.51 34.31 7.60
CA SER A 13 1.31 32.90 7.18
C SER A 13 2.40 31.96 7.73
N LEU A 14 3.52 32.51 8.20
CA LEU A 14 4.59 31.77 8.89
C LEU A 14 4.46 31.85 10.43
N SER A 15 3.42 32.49 10.96
CA SER A 15 3.25 32.69 12.39
C SER A 15 3.02 31.37 13.14
N PRO A 16 3.61 31.20 14.36
CA PRO A 16 3.27 30.10 15.24
C PRO A 16 1.84 30.23 15.81
N ASP A 17 1.26 31.43 15.82
CA ASP A 17 -0.13 31.66 16.20
C ASP A 17 -1.08 31.23 15.07
N ALA A 18 -1.83 30.16 15.31
CA ALA A 18 -2.80 29.60 14.37
C ALA A 18 -3.87 30.61 13.92
N ASN A 19 -4.28 31.55 14.77
CA ASN A 19 -5.29 32.54 14.39
C ASN A 19 -4.75 33.53 13.35
N LEU A 20 -3.53 34.02 13.56
CA LEU A 20 -2.86 34.91 12.62
C LEU A 20 -2.55 34.20 11.31
N ARG A 21 -2.10 32.94 11.39
CA ARG A 21 -1.82 32.12 10.20
C ARG A 21 -3.06 31.85 9.37
N ASN A 22 -4.15 31.37 10.00
CA ASN A 22 -5.41 31.10 9.31
C ASN A 22 -6.01 32.36 8.68
N ALA A 23 -5.91 33.51 9.37
CA ALA A 23 -6.36 34.78 8.81
C ALA A 23 -5.54 35.20 7.58
N ALA A 24 -4.22 34.98 7.59
CA ALA A 24 -3.36 35.25 6.44
C ALA A 24 -3.66 34.32 5.24
N GLU A 25 -3.85 33.03 5.50
CA GLU A 25 -4.24 32.04 4.48
C GLU A 25 -5.58 32.39 3.82
N GLN A 26 -6.58 32.82 4.60
CA GLN A 26 -7.85 33.31 4.08
C GLN A 26 -7.67 34.55 3.21
N GLN A 27 -6.83 35.50 3.62
CA GLN A 27 -6.55 36.69 2.82
C GLN A 27 -5.87 36.36 1.48
N LEU A 28 -4.90 35.43 1.48
CA LEU A 28 -4.26 34.97 0.25
C LEU A 28 -5.26 34.25 -0.68
N THR A 29 -6.13 33.41 -0.12
CA THR A 29 -7.19 32.73 -0.88
C THR A 29 -8.16 33.74 -1.50
N GLN A 30 -8.62 34.70 -0.71
CA GLN A 30 -9.52 35.76 -1.20
C GLN A 30 -8.86 36.62 -2.29
N ALA A 31 -7.56 36.91 -2.16
CA ALA A 31 -6.83 37.65 -3.18
C ALA A 31 -6.74 36.88 -4.51
N ALA A 32 -6.46 35.57 -4.45
CA ALA A 32 -6.42 34.70 -5.61
C ALA A 32 -7.79 34.57 -6.32
N GLU A 33 -8.89 34.53 -5.55
CA GLU A 33 -10.26 34.49 -6.07
C GLU A 33 -10.70 35.82 -6.67
N SER A 34 -10.30 36.94 -6.07
CA SER A 34 -10.74 38.28 -6.48
C SER A 34 -10.06 38.75 -7.77
N ASN A 35 -8.75 38.52 -7.91
CA ASN A 35 -8.00 38.87 -9.11
C ASN A 35 -6.74 38.00 -9.21
N PHE A 36 -6.88 36.88 -9.91
CA PHE A 36 -5.82 35.89 -10.06
C PHE A 36 -4.55 36.46 -10.73
N PRO A 37 -4.59 37.18 -11.87
CA PRO A 37 -3.39 37.77 -12.47
C PRO A 37 -2.64 38.73 -11.54
N LEU A 38 -3.36 39.61 -10.82
CA LEU A 38 -2.75 40.55 -9.88
C LEU A 38 -2.12 39.82 -8.68
N TYR A 39 -2.77 38.75 -8.19
CA TYR A 39 -2.24 37.90 -7.13
C TYR A 39 -0.89 37.29 -7.54
N LEU A 40 -0.82 36.68 -8.73
CA LEU A 40 0.43 36.11 -9.26
C LEU A 40 1.53 37.17 -9.40
N ALA A 41 1.20 38.32 -9.99
CA ALA A 41 2.14 39.44 -10.18
C ALA A 41 2.67 39.98 -8.85
N THR A 42 1.82 40.05 -7.82
CA THR A 42 2.22 40.51 -6.48
C THR A 42 3.19 39.54 -5.83
N LEU A 43 2.90 38.24 -5.87
CA LEU A 43 3.74 37.21 -5.26
C LEU A 43 5.09 37.09 -5.96
N VAL A 44 5.12 37.09 -7.29
CA VAL A 44 6.40 36.96 -8.03
C VAL A 44 7.28 38.20 -7.84
N GLN A 45 6.69 39.39 -7.70
CA GLN A 45 7.44 40.60 -7.42
C GLN A 45 8.10 40.55 -6.04
N GLU A 46 7.41 40.01 -5.04
CA GLU A 46 7.97 39.85 -3.70
C GLU A 46 9.04 38.73 -3.66
N LEU A 47 8.83 37.62 -4.37
CA LEU A 47 9.85 36.58 -4.55
C LEU A 47 11.16 37.16 -5.15
N ALA A 48 11.05 38.05 -6.14
CA ALA A 48 12.18 38.71 -6.79
C ALA A 48 12.78 39.89 -6.00
N ASN A 49 12.19 40.27 -4.85
CA ASN A 49 12.61 41.43 -4.08
C ASN A 49 13.84 41.13 -3.21
N ASP A 50 15.05 41.45 -3.69
CA ASP A 50 16.29 41.24 -2.91
C ASP A 50 16.40 42.09 -1.63
N SER A 51 15.49 43.05 -1.41
CA SER A 51 15.42 43.82 -0.16
C SER A 51 14.56 43.14 0.91
N ALA A 52 13.78 42.12 0.56
CA ALA A 52 12.95 41.36 1.49
C ALA A 52 13.71 40.20 2.12
N ASP A 53 13.23 39.75 3.28
CA ASP A 53 13.80 38.61 3.98
C ASP A 53 13.63 37.30 3.19
N GLY A 54 14.61 36.40 3.28
CA GLY A 54 14.59 35.13 2.55
C GLY A 54 13.36 34.28 2.84
N SER A 55 12.89 34.28 4.10
CA SER A 55 11.71 33.50 4.50
C SER A 55 10.42 34.04 3.87
N ILE A 56 10.29 35.36 3.74
CA ILE A 56 9.14 36.02 3.11
C ILE A 56 9.14 35.76 1.61
N ARG A 57 10.30 35.86 0.96
CA ARG A 57 10.47 35.55 -0.46
C ARG A 57 10.13 34.09 -0.75
N ALA A 58 10.60 33.17 0.10
CA ALA A 58 10.26 31.76 0.00
C ALA A 58 8.76 31.52 0.17
N ALA A 59 8.12 32.14 1.18
CA ALA A 59 6.67 32.06 1.36
C ALA A 59 5.89 32.57 0.13
N ALA A 60 6.36 33.67 -0.48
CA ALA A 60 5.78 34.19 -1.72
C ALA A 60 5.89 33.16 -2.87
N GLY A 61 7.06 32.55 -3.04
CA GLY A 61 7.27 31.51 -4.06
C GLY A 61 6.46 30.23 -3.81
N ILE A 62 6.32 29.79 -2.56
CA ILE A 62 5.47 28.62 -2.23
C ILE A 62 3.98 28.93 -2.46
N ALA A 63 3.51 30.10 -2.06
CA ALA A 63 2.13 30.53 -2.36
C ALA A 63 1.89 30.60 -3.88
N LEU A 64 2.87 31.10 -4.63
CA LEU A 64 2.84 31.18 -6.08
C LEU A 64 2.81 29.79 -6.72
N LYS A 65 3.67 28.86 -6.28
CA LYS A 65 3.67 27.45 -6.70
C LYS A 65 2.29 26.81 -6.50
N ASN A 66 1.71 26.97 -5.31
CA ASN A 66 0.39 26.41 -4.96
C ASN A 66 -0.77 27.02 -5.77
N ALA A 67 -0.54 28.13 -6.47
CA ALA A 67 -1.49 28.69 -7.43
C ALA A 67 -1.58 27.85 -8.73
N PHE A 68 -0.62 26.97 -8.98
CA PHE A 68 -0.51 26.14 -10.20
C PHE A 68 -0.64 24.64 -9.93
N THR A 69 -0.38 24.18 -8.70
CA THR A 69 -0.33 22.76 -8.38
C THR A 69 -0.97 22.42 -7.03
N THR A 70 -1.49 21.20 -6.92
CA THR A 70 -2.10 20.59 -5.73
C THR A 70 -2.12 19.08 -5.91
N ARG A 71 -2.25 18.33 -4.82
CA ARG A 71 -2.36 16.86 -4.85
C ARG A 71 -3.73 16.35 -5.33
N ASP A 72 -4.78 17.15 -5.15
CA ASP A 72 -6.14 16.79 -5.60
C ASP A 72 -6.25 16.90 -7.13
N PHE A 73 -6.57 15.80 -7.81
CA PHE A 73 -6.54 15.72 -9.27
C PHE A 73 -7.49 16.73 -9.97
N ASN A 74 -8.73 16.87 -9.47
CA ASN A 74 -9.71 17.76 -10.09
C ASN A 74 -9.32 19.23 -9.90
N ARG A 75 -8.97 19.60 -8.67
CA ARG A 75 -8.50 20.95 -8.35
C ARG A 75 -7.18 21.26 -9.07
N HIS A 76 -6.33 20.26 -9.30
CA HIS A 76 -5.11 20.43 -10.09
C HIS A 76 -5.43 20.89 -11.51
N GLN A 77 -6.35 20.22 -12.20
CA GLN A 77 -6.81 20.64 -13.54
C GLN A 77 -7.43 22.03 -13.54
N GLU A 78 -8.23 22.38 -12.53
CA GLU A 78 -8.80 23.72 -12.41
C GLU A 78 -7.74 24.81 -12.27
N LEU A 79 -6.71 24.58 -11.44
CA LEU A 79 -5.61 25.54 -11.26
C LEU A 79 -4.80 25.72 -12.54
N GLN A 80 -4.48 24.62 -13.24
CA GLN A 80 -3.82 24.69 -14.55
C GLN A 80 -4.67 25.46 -15.58
N ALA A 81 -5.99 25.24 -15.58
CA ALA A 81 -6.91 25.97 -16.45
C ALA A 81 -6.96 27.48 -16.12
N LYS A 82 -6.86 27.88 -14.85
CA LYS A 82 -6.75 29.29 -14.46
C LYS A 82 -5.50 29.96 -15.04
N TRP A 83 -4.34 29.30 -14.97
CA TRP A 83 -3.13 29.80 -15.62
C TRP A 83 -3.33 29.95 -17.13
N LEU A 84 -3.82 28.91 -17.80
CA LEU A 84 -3.95 28.89 -19.26
C LEU A 84 -4.99 29.89 -19.78
N GLN A 85 -6.17 29.94 -19.17
CA GLN A 85 -7.36 30.61 -19.70
C GLN A 85 -7.70 31.93 -19.01
N GLN A 86 -7.31 32.12 -17.75
CA GLN A 86 -7.70 33.27 -16.93
C GLN A 86 -6.54 34.23 -16.64
N THR A 87 -5.36 34.00 -17.22
CA THR A 87 -4.18 34.86 -17.08
C THR A 87 -3.74 35.37 -18.44
N ASP A 88 -3.55 36.68 -18.56
CA ASP A 88 -3.09 37.35 -19.78
C ASP A 88 -1.58 37.13 -20.03
N ASP A 89 -1.16 37.25 -21.29
CA ASP A 89 0.22 36.97 -21.70
C ASP A 89 1.25 37.91 -21.07
N ASP A 90 0.89 39.17 -20.80
CA ASP A 90 1.80 40.13 -20.14
C ASP A 90 2.09 39.67 -18.71
N THR A 91 1.06 39.27 -17.95
CA THR A 91 1.22 38.69 -16.61
C THR A 91 2.01 37.39 -16.65
N LYS A 92 1.71 36.48 -17.59
CA LYS A 92 2.46 35.22 -17.74
C LYS A 92 3.94 35.48 -17.99
N ASN A 93 4.26 36.34 -18.94
CA ASN A 93 5.65 36.69 -19.28
C ASN A 93 6.35 37.35 -18.10
N ARG A 94 5.66 38.26 -17.39
CA ARG A 94 6.21 38.92 -16.20
C ARG A 94 6.55 37.93 -15.09
N VAL A 95 5.66 36.97 -14.82
CA VAL A 95 5.89 35.91 -13.82
C VAL A 95 7.08 35.05 -14.23
N LYS A 96 7.13 34.60 -15.50
CA LYS A 96 8.23 33.81 -16.04
C LYS A 96 9.58 34.54 -15.92
N GLU A 97 9.66 35.78 -16.39
CA GLU A 97 10.88 36.60 -16.35
C GLU A 97 11.40 36.83 -14.93
N LEU A 98 10.54 37.26 -14.00
CA LEU A 98 10.96 37.56 -12.63
C LEU A 98 11.37 36.29 -11.87
N THR A 99 10.70 35.16 -12.13
CA THR A 99 11.09 33.89 -11.52
C THR A 99 12.44 33.42 -12.05
N LEU A 100 12.69 33.53 -13.36
CA LEU A 100 14.01 33.24 -13.96
C LEU A 100 15.11 34.17 -13.44
N GLN A 101 14.82 35.46 -13.27
CA GLN A 101 15.74 36.42 -12.67
C GLN A 101 16.11 36.02 -11.23
N THR A 102 15.14 35.52 -10.46
CA THR A 102 15.34 35.14 -9.05
C THR A 102 16.29 33.96 -8.89
N LEU A 103 16.48 33.12 -9.91
CA LEU A 103 17.52 32.07 -9.89
C LEU A 103 18.94 32.65 -9.74
N SER A 104 19.15 33.91 -10.09
CA SER A 104 20.45 34.60 -9.90
C SER A 104 20.56 35.29 -8.54
N SER A 105 19.60 35.10 -7.63
CA SER A 105 19.68 35.66 -6.28
C SER A 105 20.73 34.93 -5.46
N SER A 106 21.47 35.67 -4.62
CA SER A 106 22.40 35.09 -3.65
C SER A 106 21.69 34.47 -2.44
N ASN A 107 20.37 34.61 -2.32
CA ASN A 107 19.58 34.00 -1.26
C ASN A 107 19.08 32.61 -1.71
N THR A 108 19.62 31.55 -1.09
CA THR A 108 19.29 30.17 -1.44
C THR A 108 17.81 29.84 -1.29
N GLN A 109 17.12 30.37 -0.27
CA GLN A 109 15.69 30.11 -0.06
C GLN A 109 14.84 30.68 -1.20
N ALA A 110 15.15 31.89 -1.66
CA ALA A 110 14.48 32.50 -2.80
C ALA A 110 14.78 31.76 -4.11
N GLY A 111 16.04 31.34 -4.33
CA GLY A 111 16.44 30.54 -5.49
C GLY A 111 15.71 29.20 -5.56
N THR A 112 15.61 28.48 -4.44
CA THR A 112 14.88 27.20 -4.37
C THR A 112 13.37 27.38 -4.55
N ALA A 113 12.79 28.44 -3.98
CA ALA A 113 11.37 28.74 -4.18
C ALA A 113 11.06 29.09 -5.65
N ALA A 114 11.96 29.86 -6.31
CA ALA A 114 11.86 30.13 -7.74
C ALA A 114 11.97 28.86 -8.59
N ALA A 115 12.88 27.94 -8.25
CA ALA A 115 13.00 26.64 -8.91
C ALA A 115 11.69 25.83 -8.86
N GLN A 116 10.99 25.80 -7.72
CA GLN A 116 9.70 25.11 -7.59
C GLN A 116 8.57 25.77 -8.41
N VAL A 117 8.55 27.11 -8.45
CA VAL A 117 7.60 27.87 -9.27
C VAL A 117 7.83 27.56 -10.75
N ILE A 118 9.09 27.59 -11.20
CA ILE A 118 9.45 27.26 -12.59
C ILE A 118 9.01 25.84 -12.94
N SER A 119 9.30 24.85 -12.08
CA SER A 119 8.87 23.46 -12.30
C SER A 119 7.34 23.36 -12.48
N SER A 120 6.57 24.05 -11.62
CA SER A 120 5.10 24.00 -11.68
C SER A 120 4.53 24.64 -12.95
N ILE A 121 5.12 25.74 -13.43
CA ILE A 121 4.72 26.36 -14.69
C ILE A 121 5.22 25.53 -15.89
N ALA A 122 6.42 24.95 -15.81
CA ALA A 122 7.00 24.10 -16.85
C ALA A 122 6.13 22.86 -17.12
N ALA A 123 5.58 22.24 -16.07
CA ALA A 123 4.63 21.14 -16.19
C ALA A 123 3.37 21.51 -17.00
N ILE A 124 2.98 22.79 -17.02
CA ILE A 124 1.85 23.28 -17.79
C ILE A 124 2.27 23.66 -19.22
N GLU A 125 3.36 24.42 -19.36
CA GLU A 125 3.71 25.09 -20.62
C GLU A 125 4.62 24.28 -21.55
N LEU A 126 5.52 23.42 -21.03
CA LEU A 126 6.42 22.63 -21.86
C LEU A 126 5.68 21.60 -22.73
N PRO A 127 4.69 20.83 -22.22
CA PRO A 127 3.87 19.95 -23.06
C PRO A 127 3.17 20.67 -24.22
N ARG A 128 2.89 21.97 -24.03
CA ARG A 128 2.16 22.82 -24.99
C ARG A 128 3.09 23.65 -25.87
N GLY A 129 4.41 23.53 -25.70
CA GLY A 129 5.41 24.32 -26.42
C GLY A 129 5.36 25.83 -26.13
N GLN A 130 4.82 26.25 -24.99
CA GLN A 130 4.58 27.67 -24.65
C GLN A 130 5.76 28.35 -23.92
N TRP A 131 6.76 27.57 -23.48
CA TRP A 131 7.97 28.07 -22.83
C TRP A 131 9.27 27.47 -23.42
N SER A 132 9.42 27.57 -24.74
CA SER A 132 10.50 26.91 -25.48
C SER A 132 11.94 27.34 -25.11
N ASP A 133 12.11 28.53 -24.54
CA ASP A 133 13.41 29.12 -24.16
C ASP A 133 13.86 28.75 -22.74
N LEU A 134 13.02 28.09 -21.94
CA LEU A 134 13.33 27.71 -20.55
C LEU A 134 14.56 26.81 -20.45
N LEU A 135 14.56 25.66 -21.11
CA LEU A 135 15.67 24.70 -21.01
C LEU A 135 16.98 25.25 -21.58
N PRO A 136 17.01 25.91 -22.76
CA PRO A 136 18.19 26.63 -23.23
C PRO A 136 18.74 27.64 -22.21
N PHE A 137 17.86 28.38 -21.51
CA PHE A 137 18.26 29.33 -20.48
C PHE A 137 18.90 28.63 -19.27
N LEU A 138 18.29 27.55 -18.76
CA LEU A 138 18.84 26.79 -17.63
C LEU A 138 20.19 26.16 -17.97
N VAL A 139 20.34 25.55 -19.15
CA VAL A 139 21.60 24.96 -19.60
C VAL A 139 22.72 26.01 -19.72
N LYS A 140 22.37 27.20 -20.24
CA LYS A 140 23.31 28.32 -20.30
C LYS A 140 23.74 28.78 -18.91
N ASN A 141 22.80 28.89 -17.96
CA ASN A 141 23.12 29.28 -16.58
C ASN A 141 24.07 28.30 -15.90
N VAL A 142 23.91 26.99 -16.13
CA VAL A 142 24.83 25.98 -15.58
C VAL A 142 26.24 26.12 -16.16
N SER A 143 26.34 26.51 -17.44
CA SER A 143 27.61 26.63 -18.14
C SER A 143 28.37 27.93 -17.83
N GLU A 144 27.66 29.06 -17.75
CA GLU A 144 28.24 30.40 -17.72
C GLU A 144 27.92 31.18 -16.42
N GLY A 145 26.96 30.71 -15.64
CA GLY A 145 26.47 31.41 -14.45
C GLY A 145 27.47 31.39 -13.29
N VAL A 146 27.20 32.27 -12.33
CA VAL A 146 27.87 32.26 -11.02
C VAL A 146 27.36 31.10 -10.16
N ASP A 147 28.11 30.69 -9.15
CA ASP A 147 27.89 29.43 -8.40
C ASP A 147 26.43 29.25 -7.90
N HIS A 148 25.84 30.26 -7.28
CA HIS A 148 24.44 30.18 -6.80
C HIS A 148 23.43 30.07 -7.94
N GLN A 149 23.71 30.71 -9.09
CA GLN A 149 22.86 30.64 -10.27
C GLN A 149 22.97 29.26 -10.94
N LYS A 150 24.17 28.66 -10.98
CA LYS A 150 24.36 27.27 -11.42
C LYS A 150 23.58 26.32 -10.52
N GLN A 151 23.74 26.45 -9.20
CA GLN A 151 23.05 25.62 -8.20
C GLN A 151 21.54 25.69 -8.37
N ALA A 152 20.95 26.89 -8.37
CA ALA A 152 19.51 27.07 -8.50
C ALA A 152 18.98 26.56 -9.86
N SER A 153 19.75 26.73 -10.94
CA SER A 153 19.37 26.22 -12.27
C SER A 153 19.42 24.69 -12.33
N LEU A 154 20.42 24.05 -11.72
CA LEU A 154 20.50 22.58 -11.59
C LEU A 154 19.35 22.03 -10.76
N THR A 155 19.04 22.65 -9.62
CA THR A 155 17.88 22.29 -8.79
C THR A 155 16.57 22.45 -9.57
N THR A 156 16.44 23.50 -10.38
CA THR A 156 15.27 23.71 -11.25
C THR A 156 15.14 22.60 -12.29
N ILE A 157 16.25 22.20 -12.92
CA ILE A 157 16.30 21.04 -13.82
C ILE A 157 15.82 19.80 -13.06
N GLY A 158 16.39 19.51 -11.89
CA GLY A 158 15.98 18.38 -11.04
C GLY A 158 14.47 18.34 -10.78
N TYR A 159 13.87 19.43 -10.31
CA TYR A 159 12.42 19.48 -10.05
C TYR A 159 11.54 19.35 -11.30
N ILE A 160 12.00 19.82 -12.47
CA ILE A 160 11.26 19.59 -13.73
C ILE A 160 11.31 18.10 -14.09
N CYS A 161 12.45 17.47 -13.83
CA CYS A 161 12.78 16.11 -14.22
C CYS A 161 12.16 15.05 -13.29
N GLU A 162 12.01 15.37 -12.00
CA GLU A 162 11.37 14.52 -10.98
C GLU A 162 9.86 14.34 -11.21
N SER A 163 9.24 15.23 -11.98
CA SER A 163 7.79 15.20 -12.23
C SER A 163 7.33 13.87 -12.84
N GLN A 164 6.25 13.31 -12.29
CA GLN A 164 5.59 12.09 -12.78
C GLN A 164 4.57 12.37 -13.91
N ASP A 165 4.44 13.62 -14.36
CA ASP A 165 3.53 13.98 -15.45
C ASP A 165 3.99 13.42 -16.81
N SER A 166 3.15 12.58 -17.43
CA SER A 166 3.49 11.91 -18.69
C SER A 166 3.69 12.88 -19.86
N GLU A 167 2.82 13.90 -19.99
CA GLU A 167 2.93 14.85 -21.09
C GLU A 167 4.23 15.66 -21.00
N LEU A 168 4.62 16.05 -19.78
CA LEU A 168 5.89 16.72 -19.52
C LEU A 168 7.06 15.82 -19.85
N ARG A 169 7.03 14.55 -19.42
CA ARG A 169 8.09 13.58 -19.72
C ARG A 169 8.32 13.44 -21.22
N ILE A 170 7.25 13.31 -22.01
CA ILE A 170 7.33 13.25 -23.47
C ILE A 170 7.98 14.53 -24.03
N ALA A 171 7.60 15.70 -23.52
CA ALA A 171 8.21 16.97 -23.95
C ALA A 171 9.71 17.07 -23.60
N LEU A 172 10.13 16.51 -22.47
CA LEU A 172 11.53 16.53 -22.02
C LEU A 172 12.46 15.62 -22.84
N VAL A 173 11.95 14.53 -23.44
CA VAL A 173 12.76 13.60 -24.26
C VAL A 173 13.52 14.34 -25.36
N ALA A 174 12.89 15.34 -26.01
CA ALA A 174 13.51 16.15 -27.06
C ALA A 174 14.71 17.00 -26.57
N HIS A 175 14.81 17.24 -25.26
CA HIS A 175 15.83 18.05 -24.63
C HIS A 175 16.81 17.26 -23.74
N SER A 176 16.65 15.94 -23.68
CA SER A 176 17.47 15.00 -22.89
C SER A 176 18.98 15.26 -23.01
N ASN A 177 19.51 15.42 -24.23
CA ASN A 177 20.93 15.68 -24.45
C ASN A 177 21.43 16.99 -23.81
N ALA A 178 20.62 18.05 -23.87
CA ALA A 178 20.99 19.36 -23.34
C ALA A 178 20.92 19.35 -21.80
N ILE A 179 19.88 18.73 -21.24
CA ILE A 179 19.73 18.49 -19.80
C ILE A 179 20.92 17.69 -19.28
N LEU A 180 21.21 16.55 -19.93
CA LEU A 180 22.30 15.66 -19.55
C LEU A 180 23.66 16.37 -19.62
N THR A 181 23.90 17.16 -20.66
CA THR A 181 25.14 17.94 -20.79
C THR A 181 25.32 18.89 -19.61
N ALA A 182 24.25 19.60 -19.20
CA ALA A 182 24.31 20.54 -18.09
C ALA A 182 24.55 19.83 -16.74
N VAL A 183 23.76 18.80 -16.41
CA VAL A 183 23.90 18.11 -15.12
C VAL A 183 25.22 17.35 -15.03
N VAL A 184 25.66 16.69 -16.11
CA VAL A 184 26.94 15.98 -16.12
C VAL A 184 28.11 16.96 -16.08
N GLN A 185 28.02 18.15 -16.70
CA GLN A 185 29.04 19.20 -16.58
C GLN A 185 29.16 19.73 -15.15
N GLY A 186 28.04 19.96 -14.46
CA GLY A 186 28.04 20.41 -13.08
C GLY A 186 28.57 19.37 -12.10
N ALA A 187 28.41 18.07 -12.39
CA ALA A 187 28.78 16.99 -11.46
C ALA A 187 30.26 16.56 -11.51
N ARG A 188 31.01 16.95 -12.56
CA ARG A 188 32.40 16.49 -12.76
C ARG A 188 33.32 16.96 -11.65
N LYS A 189 34.43 16.24 -11.47
CA LYS A 189 35.48 16.61 -10.51
C LYS A 189 36.16 17.95 -10.82
N GLU A 190 36.10 18.41 -12.07
CA GLU A 190 36.69 19.70 -12.48
C GLU A 190 35.85 20.91 -12.03
N GLU A 191 34.58 20.73 -11.66
CA GLU A 191 33.80 21.80 -11.05
C GLU A 191 34.29 22.05 -9.62
N ALA A 192 34.79 23.27 -9.37
CA ALA A 192 35.48 23.61 -8.13
C ALA A 192 34.51 23.82 -6.95
N ASN A 193 33.24 24.16 -7.24
CA ASN A 193 32.26 24.42 -6.20
C ASN A 193 31.50 23.14 -5.80
N GLY A 194 31.67 22.71 -4.54
CA GLY A 194 31.02 21.51 -4.00
C GLY A 194 29.48 21.57 -3.99
N GLU A 195 28.89 22.75 -3.78
CA GLU A 195 27.43 22.93 -3.78
C GLU A 195 26.84 22.80 -5.20
N VAL A 196 27.59 23.25 -6.21
CA VAL A 196 27.21 23.06 -7.62
C VAL A 196 27.28 21.57 -7.99
N ARG A 197 28.35 20.88 -7.59
CA ARG A 197 28.48 19.43 -7.80
C ARG A 197 27.37 18.65 -7.12
N LEU A 198 27.03 19.01 -5.89
CA LEU A 198 25.93 18.40 -5.15
C LEU A 198 24.59 18.59 -5.86
N ALA A 199 24.23 19.83 -6.23
CA ALA A 199 23.01 20.09 -6.96
C ALA A 199 22.97 19.36 -8.32
N ALA A 200 24.12 19.23 -8.98
CA ALA A 200 24.24 18.55 -10.26
C ALA A 200 24.06 17.04 -10.15
N ILE A 201 24.65 16.38 -9.15
CA ILE A 201 24.51 14.93 -8.97
C ILE A 201 23.09 14.56 -8.53
N THR A 202 22.44 15.38 -7.69
CA THR A 202 21.03 15.23 -7.35
C THR A 202 20.15 15.37 -8.59
N ALA A 203 20.33 16.45 -9.36
CA ALA A 203 19.56 16.68 -10.58
C ALA A 203 19.80 15.58 -11.65
N LEU A 204 21.01 15.02 -11.72
CA LEU A 204 21.28 13.87 -12.57
C LEU A 204 20.44 12.66 -12.13
N GLY A 205 20.40 12.35 -10.82
CA GLY A 205 19.54 11.30 -10.26
C GLY A 205 18.05 11.51 -10.57
N ASP A 206 17.55 12.74 -10.52
CA ASP A 206 16.16 13.08 -10.86
C ASP A 206 15.88 13.00 -12.36
N SER A 207 16.93 13.10 -13.19
CA SER A 207 16.80 13.05 -14.65
C SER A 207 16.78 11.64 -15.25
N LEU A 208 17.03 10.62 -14.44
CA LEU A 208 17.31 9.28 -14.94
C LEU A 208 16.15 8.66 -15.72
N GLU A 209 14.89 8.92 -15.37
CA GLU A 209 13.75 8.21 -15.99
C GLU A 209 13.52 8.53 -17.47
N PHE A 210 13.93 9.70 -17.98
CA PHE A 210 13.71 10.10 -19.38
C PHE A 210 14.99 10.15 -20.23
N VAL A 211 16.17 9.94 -19.63
CA VAL A 211 17.44 9.78 -20.38
C VAL A 211 17.68 8.33 -20.83
N GLY A 212 16.65 7.48 -20.84
CA GLY A 212 16.76 6.07 -21.24
C GLY A 212 17.27 5.88 -22.67
N ASN A 213 16.97 6.81 -23.58
CA ASN A 213 17.57 6.80 -24.92
C ASN A 213 19.09 7.04 -24.88
N ASN A 214 19.58 7.87 -23.97
CA ASN A 214 21.02 8.08 -23.78
C ASN A 214 21.69 6.83 -23.22
N PHE A 215 21.04 6.12 -22.29
CA PHE A 215 21.54 4.85 -21.77
C PHE A 215 21.63 3.75 -22.83
N LYS A 216 20.81 3.79 -23.89
CA LYS A 216 20.97 2.87 -25.04
C LYS A 216 22.25 3.12 -25.85
N HIS A 217 22.79 4.35 -25.83
CA HIS A 217 24.01 4.71 -26.55
C HIS A 217 25.25 4.53 -25.67
N GLU A 218 26.13 3.60 -26.06
CA GLU A 218 27.29 3.21 -25.24
C GLU A 218 28.21 4.38 -24.86
N GLY A 219 28.48 5.32 -25.77
CA GLY A 219 29.35 6.47 -25.47
C GLY A 219 28.79 7.40 -24.39
N GLU A 220 27.48 7.69 -24.46
CA GLU A 220 26.80 8.55 -23.50
C GLU A 220 26.63 7.84 -22.16
N ARG A 221 26.22 6.57 -22.18
CA ARG A 221 26.14 5.71 -21.00
C ARG A 221 27.48 5.62 -20.26
N ASN A 222 28.58 5.36 -20.98
CA ASN A 222 29.93 5.31 -20.41
C ASN A 222 30.29 6.63 -19.73
N TYR A 223 29.90 7.75 -20.33
CA TYR A 223 30.21 9.08 -19.81
C TYR A 223 29.47 9.40 -18.52
N ILE A 224 28.17 9.10 -18.46
CA ILE A 224 27.36 9.23 -17.25
C ILE A 224 27.96 8.37 -16.13
N MET A 225 28.19 7.08 -16.42
CA MET A 225 28.72 6.14 -15.43
C MET A 225 30.09 6.56 -14.92
N GLN A 226 30.97 7.09 -15.78
CA GLN A 226 32.25 7.62 -15.35
C GLN A 226 32.08 8.76 -14.35
N VAL A 227 31.23 9.76 -14.66
CA VAL A 227 31.05 10.93 -13.78
C VAL A 227 30.41 10.53 -12.44
N VAL A 228 29.42 9.64 -12.46
CA VAL A 228 28.80 9.13 -11.22
C VAL A 228 29.81 8.34 -10.39
N CYS A 229 30.58 7.42 -11.00
CA CYS A 229 31.62 6.65 -10.29
C CYS A 229 32.70 7.57 -9.70
N GLU A 230 33.16 8.59 -10.43
CA GLU A 230 34.12 9.57 -9.90
C GLU A 230 33.53 10.37 -8.72
N ALA A 231 32.23 10.68 -8.76
CA ALA A 231 31.54 11.40 -7.68
C ALA A 231 31.38 10.56 -6.40
N THR A 232 31.25 9.22 -6.50
CA THR A 232 31.26 8.34 -5.31
C THR A 232 32.58 8.36 -4.53
N GLN A 233 33.66 8.85 -5.15
CA GLN A 233 34.98 8.98 -4.56
C GLN A 233 35.33 10.45 -4.22
N ALA A 234 34.36 11.35 -4.20
CA ALA A 234 34.59 12.75 -3.83
C ALA A 234 34.99 12.88 -2.34
N ASP A 235 35.76 13.91 -1.98
CA ASP A 235 36.13 14.17 -0.58
C ASP A 235 34.94 14.66 0.27
N ASP A 236 33.90 15.25 -0.35
CA ASP A 236 32.69 15.71 0.34
C ASP A 236 31.66 14.57 0.40
N SER A 237 31.32 14.16 1.63
CA SER A 237 30.35 13.08 1.88
C SER A 237 29.00 13.34 1.21
N ARG A 238 28.51 14.58 1.16
CA ARG A 238 27.20 14.89 0.55
C ARG A 238 27.18 14.57 -0.94
N ILE A 239 28.33 14.77 -1.62
CA ILE A 239 28.48 14.40 -3.04
C ILE A 239 28.52 12.87 -3.19
N GLN A 240 29.19 12.16 -2.27
CA GLN A 240 29.17 10.70 -2.26
C GLN A 240 27.75 10.17 -2.08
N GLN A 241 26.99 10.71 -1.13
CA GLN A 241 25.58 10.36 -0.90
C GLN A 241 24.74 10.58 -2.17
N GLY A 242 24.83 11.77 -2.78
CA GLY A 242 24.13 12.05 -4.04
C GLY A 242 24.53 11.10 -5.18
N ALA A 243 25.81 10.71 -5.24
CA ALA A 243 26.32 9.78 -6.26
C ALA A 243 25.84 8.33 -6.04
N PHE A 244 25.87 7.82 -4.80
CA PHE A 244 25.32 6.49 -4.51
C PHE A 244 23.80 6.45 -4.71
N GLY A 245 23.06 7.47 -4.28
CA GLY A 245 21.63 7.57 -4.60
C GLY A 245 21.35 7.56 -6.10
N CYS A 246 22.18 8.24 -6.89
CA CYS A 246 22.13 8.19 -8.35
C CYS A 246 22.45 6.78 -8.89
N LEU A 247 23.45 6.09 -8.34
CA LEU A 247 23.76 4.69 -8.72
C LEU A 247 22.62 3.73 -8.42
N ASN A 248 21.94 3.86 -7.28
CA ASN A 248 20.82 3.00 -6.90
C ASN A 248 19.69 3.15 -7.93
N ARG A 249 19.33 4.39 -8.27
CA ARG A 249 18.35 4.67 -9.33
C ARG A 249 18.80 4.16 -10.72
N ILE A 250 20.08 4.28 -11.06
CA ILE A 250 20.61 3.72 -12.31
C ILE A 250 20.46 2.20 -12.32
N MET A 251 20.75 1.52 -11.20
CA MET A 251 20.62 0.07 -11.12
C MET A 251 19.17 -0.38 -11.31
N ALA A 252 18.23 0.26 -10.61
CA ALA A 252 16.80 -0.02 -10.73
C ALA A 252 16.28 0.18 -12.18
N LEU A 253 16.64 1.29 -12.82
CA LEU A 253 16.11 1.62 -14.15
C LEU A 253 16.83 0.93 -15.31
N TYR A 254 18.11 0.61 -15.15
CA TYR A 254 19.00 0.23 -16.25
C TYR A 254 19.82 -1.04 -15.98
N TYR A 255 19.33 -1.94 -15.12
CA TYR A 255 19.96 -3.22 -14.76
C TYR A 255 20.56 -3.95 -15.98
N GLU A 256 19.80 -4.05 -17.08
CA GLU A 256 20.21 -4.74 -18.31
C GLU A 256 21.51 -4.20 -18.93
N ASN A 257 21.91 -2.97 -18.62
CA ASN A 257 23.13 -2.35 -19.15
C ASN A 257 24.29 -2.35 -18.14
N MET A 258 24.09 -2.86 -16.93
CA MET A 258 25.04 -2.66 -15.82
C MET A 258 26.21 -3.64 -15.78
N ARG A 259 26.15 -4.76 -16.51
CA ARG A 259 27.16 -5.82 -16.44
C ARG A 259 28.60 -5.33 -16.59
N PHE A 260 28.87 -4.53 -17.62
CA PHE A 260 30.21 -4.00 -17.86
C PHE A 260 30.71 -3.14 -16.68
N TYR A 261 29.87 -2.25 -16.16
CA TYR A 261 30.25 -1.35 -15.07
C TYR A 261 30.37 -2.08 -13.73
N MET A 262 29.54 -3.10 -13.50
CA MET A 262 29.63 -3.98 -12.33
C MET A 262 31.01 -4.65 -12.25
N GLU A 263 31.43 -5.29 -13.35
CA GLU A 263 32.72 -5.97 -13.44
C GLU A 263 33.92 -5.00 -13.37
N LYS A 264 33.76 -3.77 -13.84
CA LYS A 264 34.87 -2.79 -13.94
C LYS A 264 35.09 -1.93 -12.72
N ALA A 265 34.01 -1.50 -12.05
CA ALA A 265 34.10 -0.46 -11.02
C ALA A 265 33.07 -0.63 -9.90
N LEU A 266 31.77 -0.80 -10.23
CA LEU A 266 30.70 -0.67 -9.24
C LEU A 266 30.85 -1.67 -8.09
N PHE A 267 31.24 -2.92 -8.39
CA PHE A 267 31.46 -3.94 -7.37
C PHE A 267 32.46 -3.49 -6.29
N GLY A 268 33.60 -2.94 -6.70
CA GLY A 268 34.61 -2.46 -5.75
C GLY A 268 34.21 -1.17 -5.03
N LEU A 269 33.56 -0.25 -5.75
CA LEU A 269 33.11 1.04 -5.20
C LEU A 269 32.04 0.86 -4.13
N THR A 270 31.06 -0.02 -4.35
CA THR A 270 29.95 -0.23 -3.41
C THR A 270 30.41 -1.00 -2.18
N ILE A 271 31.33 -1.97 -2.31
CA ILE A 271 31.96 -2.61 -1.14
C ILE A 271 32.75 -1.60 -0.31
N LEU A 272 33.46 -0.67 -0.95
CA LEU A 272 34.15 0.41 -0.24
C LEU A 272 33.15 1.34 0.46
N GLY A 273 32.06 1.72 -0.22
CA GLY A 273 30.98 2.54 0.33
C GLY A 273 30.33 1.92 1.56
N MET A 274 30.04 0.61 1.53
CA MET A 274 29.49 -0.13 2.68
C MET A 274 30.40 -0.12 3.91
N LYS A 275 31.71 0.13 3.73
CA LYS A 275 32.71 0.23 4.79
C LYS A 275 33.06 1.67 5.14
N SER A 276 32.30 2.64 4.63
CA SER A 276 32.48 4.06 4.94
C SER A 276 32.34 4.32 6.45
N GLU A 277 33.08 5.32 6.94
CA GLU A 277 32.88 5.86 8.28
C GLU A 277 31.67 6.80 8.35
N ASP A 278 31.22 7.31 7.20
CA ASP A 278 29.98 8.07 7.08
C ASP A 278 28.80 7.10 6.92
N GLU A 279 27.89 7.13 7.89
CA GLU A 279 26.78 6.18 7.97
C GLU A 279 25.80 6.31 6.79
N ASP A 280 25.53 7.52 6.31
CA ASP A 280 24.60 7.74 5.20
C ASP A 280 25.16 7.20 3.88
N VAL A 281 26.48 7.35 3.67
CA VAL A 281 27.17 6.73 2.52
C VAL A 281 27.13 5.21 2.63
N ALA A 282 27.37 4.66 3.82
CA ALA A 282 27.28 3.21 4.05
C ALA A 282 25.86 2.67 3.80
N LYS A 283 24.83 3.37 4.29
CA LYS A 283 23.41 3.05 4.05
C LYS A 283 23.11 3.02 2.56
N LEU A 284 23.50 4.04 1.80
CA LEU A 284 23.25 4.11 0.37
C LEU A 284 23.98 3.03 -0.43
N ALA A 285 25.18 2.63 0.01
CA ALA A 285 25.92 1.53 -0.60
C ALA A 285 25.36 0.14 -0.26
N VAL A 286 24.77 -0.03 0.93
CA VAL A 286 23.97 -1.22 1.27
C VAL A 286 22.70 -1.25 0.41
N GLU A 287 22.03 -0.10 0.30
CA GLU A 287 20.82 0.06 -0.51
C GLU A 287 21.06 -0.29 -1.98
N PHE A 288 22.22 0.03 -2.54
CA PHE A 288 22.61 -0.42 -3.89
C PHE A 288 22.45 -1.93 -4.06
N TRP A 289 22.88 -2.71 -3.06
CA TRP A 289 22.79 -4.16 -3.10
C TRP A 289 21.37 -4.66 -2.79
N SER A 290 20.60 -3.96 -1.96
CA SER A 290 19.16 -4.20 -1.83
C SER A 290 18.47 -4.07 -3.19
N THR A 291 18.72 -2.98 -3.92
CA THR A 291 18.17 -2.75 -5.27
C THR A 291 18.61 -3.83 -6.26
N VAL A 292 19.87 -4.28 -6.23
CA VAL A 292 20.34 -5.40 -7.07
C VAL A 292 19.53 -6.66 -6.78
N CYS A 293 19.32 -6.99 -5.50
CA CYS A 293 18.55 -8.17 -5.12
C CYS A 293 17.08 -8.06 -5.53
N GLU A 294 16.43 -6.91 -5.32
CA GLU A 294 15.04 -6.66 -5.71
C GLU A 294 14.83 -6.82 -7.23
N GLU A 295 15.70 -6.22 -8.05
CA GLU A 295 15.66 -6.40 -9.50
C GLU A 295 15.87 -7.86 -9.90
N GLU A 296 16.83 -8.54 -9.27
CA GLU A 296 17.13 -9.94 -9.57
C GLU A 296 16.00 -10.90 -9.18
N ILE A 297 15.34 -10.67 -8.04
CA ILE A 297 14.16 -11.42 -7.61
C ILE A 297 13.00 -11.18 -8.61
N SER A 298 12.71 -9.92 -8.94
CA SER A 298 11.66 -9.59 -9.92
C SER A 298 11.92 -10.23 -11.29
N ILE A 299 13.17 -10.21 -11.76
CA ILE A 299 13.56 -10.84 -13.03
C ILE A 299 13.40 -12.36 -12.96
N GLU A 300 13.75 -13.00 -11.84
CA GLU A 300 13.60 -14.43 -11.65
C GLU A 300 12.12 -14.85 -11.65
N ASP A 301 11.25 -14.10 -10.96
CA ASP A 301 9.81 -14.32 -10.94
C ASP A 301 9.17 -14.14 -12.33
N ASP A 302 9.46 -13.05 -13.03
CA ASP A 302 8.98 -12.80 -14.39
C ASP A 302 9.43 -13.91 -15.35
N ASN A 303 10.70 -14.32 -15.25
CA ASN A 303 11.27 -15.38 -16.08
C ASN A 303 10.67 -16.76 -15.79
N ALA A 304 10.16 -16.98 -14.57
CA ALA A 304 9.45 -18.21 -14.21
C ALA A 304 8.03 -18.28 -14.80
N GLN A 305 7.41 -17.13 -15.10
CA GLN A 305 6.05 -17.04 -15.65
C GLN A 305 5.99 -17.13 -17.18
N VAL A 306 7.10 -16.93 -17.89
CA VAL A 306 7.14 -16.98 -19.36
C VAL A 306 7.41 -18.38 -19.91
N GLU A 307 6.65 -18.81 -20.93
CA GLU A 307 6.82 -20.13 -21.56
C GLU A 307 7.95 -20.16 -22.60
N SER A 308 8.34 -19.00 -23.14
CA SER A 308 9.34 -18.89 -24.22
C SER A 308 10.59 -18.16 -23.75
N SER A 309 11.77 -18.70 -24.09
CA SER A 309 13.07 -18.08 -23.79
C SER A 309 13.24 -16.69 -24.40
N ASP A 310 12.53 -16.40 -25.50
CA ASP A 310 12.62 -15.10 -26.17
C ASP A 310 11.92 -13.96 -25.39
N GLN A 311 11.11 -14.32 -24.38
CA GLN A 311 10.42 -13.37 -23.50
C GLN A 311 11.18 -13.16 -22.18
N MET A 312 12.28 -13.87 -21.95
CA MET A 312 13.05 -13.76 -20.71
C MET A 312 13.78 -12.42 -20.64
N ARG A 313 13.67 -11.76 -19.48
CA ARG A 313 14.44 -10.58 -19.12
C ARG A 313 15.91 -10.96 -18.90
N PRO A 314 16.89 -10.12 -19.31
CA PRO A 314 18.30 -10.37 -19.05
C PRO A 314 18.58 -10.51 -17.54
N PHE A 315 19.30 -11.58 -17.16
CA PHE A 315 19.65 -11.88 -15.77
C PHE A 315 21.15 -12.15 -15.63
N TYR A 316 21.85 -11.41 -14.76
CA TYR A 316 23.31 -11.45 -14.67
C TYR A 316 23.86 -12.09 -13.40
N ASN A 317 23.01 -12.40 -12.41
CA ASN A 317 23.42 -13.01 -11.14
C ASN A 317 24.48 -12.18 -10.37
N PHE A 318 24.37 -10.86 -10.38
CA PHE A 318 25.26 -9.97 -9.64
C PHE A 318 25.28 -10.31 -8.15
N ALA A 319 24.13 -10.48 -7.51
CA ALA A 319 24.07 -10.81 -6.08
C ALA A 319 24.79 -12.15 -5.81
N ARG A 320 24.49 -13.19 -6.60
CA ARG A 320 25.12 -14.52 -6.44
C ARG A 320 26.64 -14.48 -6.62
N VAL A 321 27.15 -13.72 -7.58
CA VAL A 321 28.60 -13.56 -7.82
C VAL A 321 29.26 -12.78 -6.68
N ALA A 322 28.57 -11.78 -6.14
CA ALA A 322 29.06 -10.87 -5.11
C ALA A 322 28.96 -11.42 -3.68
N ALA A 323 28.16 -12.47 -3.46
CA ALA A 323 27.80 -12.98 -2.14
C ALA A 323 29.00 -13.21 -1.21
N ASN A 324 30.12 -13.73 -1.72
CA ASN A 324 31.33 -14.01 -0.92
C ASN A 324 32.02 -12.76 -0.37
N GLU A 325 31.81 -11.59 -0.96
CA GLU A 325 32.41 -10.33 -0.51
C GLU A 325 31.39 -9.42 0.20
N VAL A 326 30.15 -9.39 -0.27
CA VAL A 326 29.11 -8.50 0.25
C VAL A 326 28.49 -9.05 1.54
N VAL A 327 28.14 -10.35 1.58
CA VAL A 327 27.49 -10.95 2.75
C VAL A 327 28.34 -10.83 4.02
N PRO A 328 29.66 -11.08 4.01
CA PRO A 328 30.49 -10.84 5.20
C PRO A 328 30.48 -9.39 5.70
N VAL A 329 30.36 -8.41 4.79
CA VAL A 329 30.25 -7.00 5.16
C VAL A 329 28.90 -6.73 5.81
N LEU A 330 27.79 -7.20 5.22
CA LEU A 330 26.46 -7.10 5.82
C LEU A 330 26.42 -7.70 7.22
N LEU A 331 26.98 -8.89 7.41
CA LEU A 331 27.06 -9.56 8.71
C LEU A 331 27.89 -8.77 9.73
N THR A 332 28.94 -8.07 9.29
CA THR A 332 29.70 -7.17 10.16
C THR A 332 28.91 -5.91 10.50
N LEU A 333 28.13 -5.38 9.56
CA LEU A 333 27.27 -4.20 9.78
C LEU A 333 26.10 -4.51 10.72
N LEU A 334 25.64 -5.78 10.79
CA LEU A 334 24.67 -6.19 11.79
C LEU A 334 25.16 -5.95 13.21
N THR A 335 26.47 -5.95 13.49
CA THR A 335 27.02 -5.70 14.85
C THR A 335 27.11 -4.20 15.20
N LYS A 336 26.45 -3.33 14.43
CA LYS A 336 26.43 -1.87 14.60
C LYS A 336 25.08 -1.40 15.15
N GLN A 337 24.43 -2.22 15.97
CA GLN A 337 23.20 -1.83 16.65
C GLN A 337 23.47 -0.62 17.57
N ASP A 338 22.50 0.28 17.65
CA ASP A 338 22.49 1.38 18.60
C ASP A 338 21.44 1.08 19.69
N GLU A 339 21.88 1.01 20.95
CA GLU A 339 21.03 0.71 22.12
C GLU A 339 20.02 1.83 22.40
N ASP A 340 20.33 3.06 21.98
CA ASP A 340 19.54 4.26 22.24
C ASP A 340 18.61 4.63 21.07
N ALA A 341 18.76 3.95 19.92
CA ALA A 341 17.92 4.17 18.75
C ALA A 341 16.45 3.82 19.04
N THR A 342 15.53 4.59 18.46
CA THR A 342 14.10 4.31 18.59
C THR A 342 13.67 3.16 17.68
N ASP A 343 12.53 2.55 17.99
CA ASP A 343 12.01 1.41 17.24
C ASP A 343 11.72 1.75 15.76
N ASP A 344 11.53 3.02 15.40
CA ASP A 344 11.26 3.48 14.02
C ASP A 344 12.51 4.00 13.27
N GLU A 345 13.67 4.05 13.90
CA GLU A 345 14.86 4.64 13.29
C GLU A 345 15.50 3.71 12.25
N TYR A 346 15.67 4.19 11.01
CA TYR A 346 16.35 3.43 9.94
C TYR A 346 17.86 3.62 10.01
N ASN A 347 18.53 2.81 10.85
CA ASN A 347 19.98 2.82 11.04
C ASN A 347 20.70 1.78 10.15
N LEU A 348 22.03 1.86 10.12
CA LEU A 348 22.86 0.99 9.27
C LEU A 348 22.69 -0.52 9.55
N SER A 349 22.51 -0.91 10.82
CA SER A 349 22.31 -2.33 11.17
C SER A 349 21.00 -2.89 10.61
N ARG A 350 19.93 -2.08 10.61
CA ARG A 350 18.62 -2.45 10.03
C ARG A 350 18.67 -2.48 8.50
N ALA A 351 19.34 -1.53 7.87
CA ALA A 351 19.59 -1.57 6.43
C ALA A 351 20.35 -2.84 6.03
N ALA A 352 21.39 -3.21 6.80
CA ALA A 352 22.14 -4.45 6.57
C ALA A 352 21.28 -5.71 6.77
N TYR A 353 20.39 -5.72 7.77
CA TYR A 353 19.45 -6.81 8.01
C TYR A 353 18.48 -6.99 6.85
N GLN A 354 17.84 -5.92 6.38
CA GLN A 354 16.94 -5.95 5.23
C GLN A 354 17.67 -6.41 3.96
N CYS A 355 18.86 -5.87 3.69
CA CYS A 355 19.67 -6.29 2.55
C CYS A 355 20.06 -7.78 2.63
N LEU A 356 20.34 -8.30 3.83
CA LEU A 356 20.66 -9.71 4.03
C LEU A 356 19.44 -10.63 3.74
N GLN A 357 18.23 -10.21 4.11
CA GLN A 357 17.00 -10.92 3.76
C GLN A 357 16.79 -10.99 2.24
N LEU A 358 16.93 -9.85 1.55
CA LEU A 358 16.85 -9.78 0.08
C LEU A 358 17.92 -10.65 -0.58
N TYR A 359 19.14 -10.66 -0.04
CA TYR A 359 20.19 -11.56 -0.50
C TYR A 359 19.80 -13.02 -0.37
N ALA A 360 19.18 -13.42 0.75
CA ALA A 360 18.77 -14.80 0.97
C ALA A 360 17.75 -15.26 -0.07
N GLN A 361 16.79 -14.39 -0.40
CA GLN A 361 15.82 -14.60 -1.47
C GLN A 361 16.49 -14.69 -2.85
N ALA A 362 17.35 -13.74 -3.20
CA ALA A 362 17.99 -13.66 -4.52
C ALA A 362 18.99 -14.80 -4.81
N VAL A 363 19.70 -15.31 -3.79
CA VAL A 363 20.78 -16.30 -4.02
C VAL A 363 20.49 -17.71 -3.47
N GLY A 364 19.41 -17.86 -2.70
CA GLY A 364 18.99 -19.11 -2.07
C GLY A 364 20.10 -19.74 -1.24
N ALA A 365 20.31 -21.05 -1.41
CA ALA A 365 21.26 -21.85 -0.63
C ALA A 365 22.72 -21.33 -0.62
N THR A 366 23.11 -20.48 -1.56
CA THR A 366 24.46 -19.87 -1.62
C THR A 366 24.79 -19.07 -0.36
N ILE A 367 23.78 -18.46 0.28
CA ILE A 367 23.97 -17.60 1.46
C ILE A 367 24.24 -18.39 2.74
N ILE A 368 23.87 -19.68 2.78
CA ILE A 368 23.82 -20.46 4.01
C ILE A 368 25.21 -20.59 4.64
N ALA A 369 26.22 -20.97 3.86
CA ALA A 369 27.56 -21.23 4.38
C ALA A 369 28.22 -20.01 5.07
N PRO A 370 28.29 -18.81 4.45
CA PRO A 370 28.89 -17.66 5.10
C PRO A 370 28.09 -17.21 6.34
N VAL A 371 26.76 -17.30 6.31
CA VAL A 371 25.92 -16.93 7.45
C VAL A 371 26.10 -17.91 8.60
N LEU A 372 26.05 -19.22 8.36
CA LEU A 372 26.27 -20.22 9.42
C LEU A 372 27.66 -20.10 10.05
N GLN A 373 28.70 -19.83 9.25
CA GLN A 373 30.04 -19.59 9.78
C GLN A 373 30.06 -18.38 10.75
N PHE A 374 29.36 -17.30 10.40
CA PHE A 374 29.23 -16.13 11.26
C PHE A 374 28.41 -16.43 12.52
N VAL A 375 27.29 -17.14 12.40
CA VAL A 375 26.43 -17.54 13.52
C VAL A 375 27.21 -18.39 14.51
N GLU A 376 27.88 -19.45 14.04
CA GLU A 376 28.68 -20.34 14.88
C GLU A 376 29.80 -19.61 15.64
N SER A 377 30.39 -18.59 15.01
CA SER A 377 31.46 -17.79 15.59
C SER A 377 30.99 -16.80 16.65
N ASN A 378 29.74 -16.32 16.56
CA ASN A 378 29.26 -15.18 17.33
C ASN A 378 28.15 -15.49 18.35
N LEU A 379 27.45 -16.63 18.23
CA LEU A 379 26.29 -16.94 19.07
C LEU A 379 26.59 -16.99 20.58
N ARG A 380 27.85 -17.25 20.94
CA ARG A 380 28.33 -17.29 22.34
C ARG A 380 29.35 -16.20 22.67
N HIS A 381 29.41 -15.15 21.85
CA HIS A 381 30.35 -14.06 22.04
C HIS A 381 30.04 -13.28 23.33
N GLU A 382 31.05 -12.71 23.98
CA GLU A 382 30.87 -11.96 25.25
C GLU A 382 30.06 -10.67 25.02
N ASP A 383 30.35 -9.97 23.93
CA ASP A 383 29.59 -8.80 23.48
C ASP A 383 28.22 -9.20 22.91
N TRP A 384 27.17 -8.54 23.40
CA TRP A 384 25.79 -8.83 23.03
C TRP A 384 25.50 -8.42 21.58
N HIS A 385 26.16 -7.39 21.02
CA HIS A 385 25.99 -6.97 19.62
C HIS A 385 26.26 -8.13 18.65
N ASN A 386 27.27 -8.96 18.97
CA ASN A 386 27.63 -10.12 18.16
C ASN A 386 26.63 -11.28 18.34
N ARG A 387 26.14 -11.51 19.56
CA ARG A 387 25.12 -12.55 19.81
C ARG A 387 23.80 -12.19 19.14
N ASP A 388 23.41 -10.92 19.22
CA ASP A 388 22.23 -10.36 18.57
C ASP A 388 22.35 -10.47 17.04
N ALA A 389 23.45 -10.00 16.48
CA ALA A 389 23.72 -10.12 15.04
C ALA A 389 23.68 -11.58 14.56
N ALA A 390 24.14 -12.54 15.38
CA ALA A 390 24.09 -13.96 15.04
C ALA A 390 22.64 -14.49 14.97
N VAL A 391 21.79 -14.20 15.96
CA VAL A 391 20.38 -14.66 15.91
C VAL A 391 19.60 -13.95 14.81
N SER A 392 19.87 -12.66 14.59
CA SER A 392 19.28 -11.87 13.50
C SER A 392 19.68 -12.43 12.14
N ALA A 393 20.98 -12.68 11.91
CA ALA A 393 21.45 -13.26 10.65
C ALA A 393 20.84 -14.64 10.38
N PHE A 394 20.65 -15.47 11.41
CA PHE A 394 19.97 -16.75 11.27
C PHE A 394 18.50 -16.56 10.85
N GLY A 395 17.76 -15.68 11.52
CA GLY A 395 16.36 -15.38 11.17
C GLY A 395 16.20 -14.76 9.77
N ALA A 396 17.16 -13.93 9.35
CA ALA A 396 17.15 -13.26 8.05
C ALA A 396 17.16 -14.25 6.87
N ILE A 397 17.88 -15.37 7.00
CA ILE A 397 18.03 -16.36 5.91
C ILE A 397 16.99 -17.48 5.91
N MET A 398 15.96 -17.39 6.76
CA MET A 398 14.88 -18.39 6.79
C MET A 398 14.00 -18.33 5.54
N GLU A 399 14.04 -17.23 4.80
CA GLU A 399 13.29 -17.02 3.56
C GLU A 399 14.27 -16.94 2.39
N GLY A 400 13.98 -17.67 1.30
CA GLY A 400 14.81 -17.72 0.10
C GLY A 400 15.42 -19.11 -0.18
N PRO A 401 16.29 -19.66 0.69
CA PRO A 401 16.78 -21.02 0.51
C PRO A 401 15.66 -22.05 0.54
N ASP A 402 15.83 -23.17 -0.16
CA ASP A 402 14.81 -24.21 -0.20
C ASP A 402 14.61 -24.86 1.17
N GLU A 403 13.35 -25.13 1.51
CA GLU A 403 12.95 -25.68 2.81
C GLU A 403 13.68 -26.99 3.15
N LYS A 404 13.96 -27.84 2.15
CA LYS A 404 14.66 -29.12 2.36
C LYS A 404 16.10 -28.92 2.83
N THR A 405 16.74 -27.85 2.38
CA THR A 405 18.09 -27.48 2.83
C THR A 405 18.04 -26.86 4.22
N LEU A 406 17.02 -26.07 4.54
CA LEU A 406 16.86 -25.42 5.84
C LEU A 406 16.44 -26.38 6.96
N ASP A 407 15.57 -27.36 6.69
CA ASP A 407 15.02 -28.31 7.67
C ASP A 407 16.08 -28.92 8.63
N PRO A 408 17.17 -29.55 8.16
CA PRO A 408 18.18 -30.12 9.06
C PRO A 408 18.93 -29.07 9.87
N ILE A 409 19.12 -27.87 9.31
CA ILE A 409 19.81 -26.75 9.97
C ILE A 409 18.94 -26.21 11.11
N VAL A 410 17.66 -25.97 10.83
CA VAL A 410 16.66 -25.51 11.81
C VAL A 410 16.52 -26.52 12.95
N LYS A 411 16.38 -27.82 12.65
CA LYS A 411 16.31 -28.88 13.67
C LYS A 411 17.48 -28.88 14.64
N GLN A 412 18.68 -28.58 14.14
CA GLN A 412 19.89 -28.49 14.97
C GLN A 412 19.95 -27.18 15.79
N ALA A 413 19.57 -26.06 15.18
CA ALA A 413 19.69 -24.73 15.79
C ALA A 413 18.56 -24.41 16.79
N LEU A 414 17.35 -24.94 16.57
CA LEU A 414 16.15 -24.55 17.31
C LEU A 414 16.27 -24.68 18.83
N PRO A 415 16.80 -25.79 19.41
CA PRO A 415 16.99 -25.88 20.87
C PRO A 415 17.94 -24.81 21.42
N ILE A 416 18.94 -24.41 20.63
CA ILE A 416 19.90 -23.37 21.01
C ILE A 416 19.22 -22.00 21.00
N LEU A 417 18.44 -21.69 19.95
CA LEU A 417 17.70 -20.45 19.83
C LEU A 417 16.63 -20.31 20.91
N ILE A 418 15.90 -21.37 21.26
CA ILE A 418 14.96 -21.35 22.39
C ILE A 418 15.71 -21.00 23.68
N ASN A 419 16.92 -21.50 23.89
CA ASN A 419 17.73 -21.14 25.06
C ASN A 419 18.23 -19.68 25.01
N MET A 420 18.38 -19.06 23.83
CA MET A 420 18.76 -17.64 23.70
C MET A 420 17.66 -16.68 24.20
N MET A 421 16.41 -17.15 24.36
CA MET A 421 15.35 -16.39 25.06
C MET A 421 15.69 -16.10 26.54
N GLU A 422 16.68 -16.80 27.10
CA GLU A 422 17.18 -16.61 28.46
C GLU A 422 18.49 -15.78 28.53
N ASP A 423 18.89 -15.09 27.45
CA ASP A 423 20.10 -14.25 27.42
C ASP A 423 20.05 -13.13 28.51
N GLN A 424 21.18 -12.46 28.76
CA GLN A 424 21.19 -11.32 29.68
C GLN A 424 20.81 -10.01 28.98
N SER A 425 21.07 -9.90 27.67
CA SER A 425 20.70 -8.73 26.88
C SER A 425 19.24 -8.83 26.42
N LEU A 426 18.52 -7.72 26.53
CA LEU A 426 17.15 -7.60 26.06
C LEU A 426 17.07 -7.66 24.53
N HIS A 427 18.02 -7.01 23.84
CA HIS A 427 18.08 -6.99 22.37
C HIS A 427 18.24 -8.41 21.82
N VAL A 428 19.15 -9.20 22.40
CA VAL A 428 19.38 -10.59 21.99
C VAL A 428 18.10 -11.42 22.12
N LYS A 429 17.33 -11.23 23.20
CA LYS A 429 16.05 -11.95 23.39
C LYS A 429 15.00 -11.52 22.39
N ASP A 430 14.89 -10.23 22.12
CA ASP A 430 13.93 -9.69 21.16
C ASP A 430 14.20 -10.21 19.74
N SER A 431 15.45 -10.08 19.27
CA SER A 431 15.89 -10.63 17.98
C SER A 431 15.75 -12.16 17.92
N THR A 432 15.95 -12.85 19.05
CA THR A 432 15.70 -14.30 19.14
C THR A 432 14.22 -14.62 18.96
N ALA A 433 13.32 -13.89 19.63
CA ALA A 433 11.87 -14.08 19.49
C ALA A 433 11.43 -13.86 18.04
N TYR A 434 11.95 -12.80 17.40
CA TYR A 434 11.70 -12.52 16.00
C TYR A 434 12.25 -13.64 15.09
N ALA A 435 13.48 -14.10 15.30
CA ALA A 435 14.06 -15.21 14.54
C ALA A 435 13.25 -16.52 14.71
N LEU A 436 12.71 -16.79 15.89
CA LEU A 436 11.82 -17.93 16.15
C LEU A 436 10.49 -17.80 15.39
N GLY A 437 9.96 -16.58 15.27
CA GLY A 437 8.80 -16.30 14.42
C GLY A 437 9.09 -16.56 12.93
N ARG A 438 10.27 -16.16 12.44
CA ARG A 438 10.73 -16.41 11.05
C ARG A 438 10.89 -17.89 10.77
N ILE A 439 11.47 -18.65 11.71
CA ILE A 439 11.58 -20.11 11.61
C ILE A 439 10.19 -20.74 11.52
N THR A 440 9.25 -20.27 12.35
CA THR A 440 7.89 -20.81 12.37
C THR A 440 7.17 -20.53 11.05
N GLU A 441 7.29 -19.31 10.52
CA GLU A 441 6.67 -18.91 9.27
C GLU A 441 7.18 -19.72 8.07
N ALA A 442 8.51 -19.85 7.95
CA ALA A 442 9.15 -20.42 6.76
C ALA A 442 9.38 -21.94 6.83
N CYS A 443 9.58 -22.50 8.02
CA CYS A 443 10.00 -23.89 8.22
C CYS A 443 9.27 -24.56 9.40
N SER A 444 7.96 -24.31 9.55
CA SER A 444 7.15 -24.92 10.62
C SER A 444 7.25 -26.45 10.70
N GLU A 445 7.42 -27.15 9.57
CA GLU A 445 7.59 -28.61 9.53
C GLU A 445 8.85 -29.11 10.26
N ALA A 446 9.85 -28.24 10.43
CA ALA A 446 11.08 -28.57 11.14
C ALA A 446 10.90 -28.58 12.67
N ILE A 447 9.81 -27.98 13.18
CA ILE A 447 9.51 -27.89 14.62
C ILE A 447 8.72 -29.12 15.03
N ASP A 448 9.33 -29.97 15.87
CA ASP A 448 8.68 -31.16 16.40
C ASP A 448 7.52 -30.78 17.36
N PRO A 449 6.26 -31.15 17.04
CA PRO A 449 5.11 -30.75 17.84
C PRO A 449 5.06 -31.34 19.25
N GLN A 450 5.74 -32.47 19.49
CA GLN A 450 5.70 -33.18 20.76
C GLN A 450 6.78 -32.69 21.73
N THR A 451 7.93 -32.27 21.20
CA THR A 451 9.12 -31.99 22.01
C THR A 451 9.54 -30.52 22.00
N GLN A 452 9.49 -29.87 20.84
CA GLN A 452 10.02 -28.50 20.67
C GLN A 452 8.92 -27.45 20.78
N LEU A 453 7.75 -27.72 20.20
CA LEU A 453 6.62 -26.79 20.22
C LEU A 453 6.19 -26.37 21.65
N PRO A 454 6.06 -27.28 22.64
CA PRO A 454 5.70 -26.89 24.00
C PRO A 454 6.71 -25.93 24.64
N THR A 455 8.01 -26.22 24.47
CA THR A 455 9.09 -25.38 25.01
C THR A 455 9.17 -24.02 24.32
N LEU A 456 8.90 -23.98 23.02
CA LEU A 456 8.86 -22.75 22.25
C LEU A 456 7.71 -21.85 22.74
N ILE A 457 6.49 -22.39 22.82
CA ILE A 457 5.32 -21.67 23.34
C ILE A 457 5.58 -21.12 24.74
N GLU A 458 6.14 -21.94 25.65
CA GLU A 458 6.48 -21.51 27.01
C GLU A 458 7.49 -20.34 27.01
N SER A 459 8.54 -20.43 26.19
CA SER A 459 9.56 -19.38 26.10
C SER A 459 9.02 -18.06 25.57
N LEU A 460 8.13 -18.10 24.56
CA LEU A 460 7.52 -16.91 23.97
C LEU A 460 6.52 -16.26 24.94
N PHE A 461 5.70 -17.05 25.63
CA PHE A 461 4.82 -16.52 26.68
C PHE A 461 5.62 -15.91 27.83
N LYS A 462 6.70 -16.56 28.27
CA LYS A 462 7.59 -15.98 29.29
C LYS A 462 8.20 -14.66 28.82
N GLY A 463 8.62 -14.58 27.55
CA GLY A 463 9.11 -13.37 26.92
C GLY A 463 8.08 -12.24 26.97
N LEU A 464 6.89 -12.50 26.43
CA LEU A 464 5.73 -11.60 26.43
C LEU A 464 5.40 -11.05 27.84
N LEU A 465 5.46 -11.92 28.86
CA LEU A 465 5.16 -11.55 30.24
C LEU A 465 6.25 -10.73 30.92
N SER A 466 7.49 -10.78 30.42
CA SER A 466 8.67 -10.28 31.13
C SER A 466 9.03 -8.84 30.79
N ASN A 467 8.88 -8.40 29.55
CA ASN A 467 9.26 -7.06 29.11
C ASN A 467 8.42 -6.58 27.93
N ALA A 468 7.89 -5.35 28.03
CA ALA A 468 7.06 -4.74 27.00
C ALA A 468 7.77 -4.62 25.63
N LYS A 469 9.08 -4.37 25.60
CA LYS A 469 9.84 -4.23 24.35
C LYS A 469 9.89 -5.53 23.52
N MET A 470 9.88 -6.69 24.18
CA MET A 470 9.90 -7.99 23.48
C MET A 470 8.51 -8.50 23.11
N ALA A 471 7.46 -7.86 23.64
CA ALA A 471 6.09 -8.32 23.45
C ALA A 471 5.70 -8.38 21.96
N PRO A 472 6.02 -7.39 21.10
CA PRO A 472 5.69 -7.46 19.68
C PRO A 472 6.29 -8.69 18.99
N SER A 473 7.58 -8.94 19.16
CA SER A 473 8.27 -10.10 18.58
C SER A 473 7.73 -11.43 19.09
N CYS A 474 7.46 -11.53 20.39
CA CYS A 474 6.86 -12.73 20.98
C CYS A 474 5.43 -12.96 20.48
N CYS A 475 4.61 -11.90 20.38
CA CYS A 475 3.26 -11.97 19.85
C CYS A 475 3.25 -12.39 18.40
N TRP A 476 4.09 -11.79 17.55
CA TRP A 476 4.22 -12.16 16.15
C TRP A 476 4.61 -13.64 15.97
N ALA A 477 5.60 -14.11 16.74
CA ALA A 477 5.96 -15.53 16.73
C ALA A 477 4.82 -16.45 17.20
N LEU A 478 4.07 -16.07 18.23
CA LEU A 478 2.89 -16.82 18.70
C LEU A 478 1.76 -16.86 17.66
N MET A 479 1.53 -15.78 16.92
CA MET A 479 0.56 -15.74 15.83
C MET A 479 0.96 -16.70 14.70
N ASN A 480 2.22 -16.66 14.27
CA ASN A 480 2.75 -17.60 13.28
C ASN A 480 2.60 -19.06 13.75
N LEU A 481 2.80 -19.34 15.04
CA LEU A 481 2.57 -20.69 15.59
C LEU A 481 1.11 -21.10 15.50
N ALA A 482 0.17 -20.21 15.85
CA ALA A 482 -1.25 -20.52 15.78
C ALA A 482 -1.70 -20.82 14.33
N GLU A 483 -1.22 -20.04 13.36
CA GLU A 483 -1.55 -20.23 11.94
C GLU A 483 -0.94 -21.50 11.36
N ARG A 484 0.35 -21.72 11.58
CA ARG A 484 1.08 -22.85 10.97
C ARG A 484 0.72 -24.20 11.60
N PHE A 485 0.25 -24.19 12.85
CA PHE A 485 -0.21 -25.38 13.57
C PHE A 485 -1.74 -25.45 13.71
N ALA A 486 -2.50 -24.77 12.85
CA ALA A 486 -3.97 -24.78 12.84
C ALA A 486 -4.57 -26.16 12.54
N GLY A 487 -3.85 -27.00 11.79
CA GLY A 487 -4.32 -28.30 11.31
C GLY A 487 -5.32 -28.20 10.16
N ASP A 488 -5.89 -29.33 9.75
CA ASP A 488 -6.87 -29.38 8.66
C ASP A 488 -8.21 -28.73 9.04
N LEU A 489 -8.90 -28.16 8.05
CA LEU A 489 -10.25 -27.61 8.22
C LEU A 489 -11.21 -28.66 8.81
N GLY A 490 -11.81 -28.34 9.95
CA GLY A 490 -12.76 -29.22 10.65
C GLY A 490 -12.10 -30.30 11.53
N ALA A 491 -10.78 -30.27 11.73
CA ALA A 491 -10.11 -31.19 12.63
C ALA A 491 -10.64 -31.08 14.08
N ALA A 492 -10.67 -32.22 14.77
CA ALA A 492 -11.05 -32.27 16.19
C ALA A 492 -9.96 -31.66 17.08
N THR A 493 -8.71 -31.98 16.78
CA THR A 493 -7.53 -31.49 17.49
C THR A 493 -6.47 -31.02 16.50
N ASN A 494 -5.61 -30.13 16.97
CA ASN A 494 -4.38 -29.69 16.32
C ASN A 494 -3.27 -29.58 17.37
N PRO A 495 -1.99 -29.40 16.98
CA PRO A 495 -0.88 -29.31 17.93
C PRO A 495 -0.99 -28.19 18.98
N ILE A 496 -1.78 -27.14 18.72
CA ILE A 496 -2.04 -26.05 19.66
C ILE A 496 -3.11 -26.40 20.70
N THR A 497 -4.00 -27.34 20.39
CA THR A 497 -5.16 -27.71 21.24
C THR A 497 -4.79 -28.01 22.70
N PRO A 498 -3.73 -28.79 23.01
CA PRO A 498 -3.32 -29.06 24.39
C PRO A 498 -2.84 -27.81 25.16
N HIS A 499 -2.40 -26.79 24.44
CA HIS A 499 -1.83 -25.55 24.99
C HIS A 499 -2.85 -24.40 25.01
N PHE A 500 -3.95 -24.53 24.27
CA PHE A 500 -4.93 -23.46 24.04
C PHE A 500 -5.45 -22.82 25.33
N ASN A 501 -5.90 -23.62 26.30
CA ASN A 501 -6.48 -23.09 27.54
C ASN A 501 -5.46 -22.31 28.38
N GLN A 502 -4.22 -22.80 28.44
CA GLN A 502 -3.14 -22.13 29.17
C GLN A 502 -2.73 -20.82 28.47
N ALA A 503 -2.67 -20.84 27.13
CA ALA A 503 -2.41 -19.65 26.32
C ALA A 503 -3.49 -18.58 26.54
N VAL A 504 -4.76 -18.94 26.44
CA VAL A 504 -5.90 -18.04 26.70
C VAL A 504 -5.82 -17.45 28.11
N SER A 505 -5.58 -18.28 29.13
CA SER A 505 -5.43 -17.78 30.51
C SER A 505 -4.29 -16.76 30.63
N SER A 506 -3.13 -17.06 30.04
CA SER A 506 -1.95 -16.19 30.12
C SER A 506 -2.19 -14.85 29.42
N LEU A 507 -2.82 -14.85 28.25
CA LEU A 507 -3.18 -13.64 27.50
C LEU A 507 -4.21 -12.79 28.26
N LEU A 508 -5.21 -13.45 28.87
CA LEU A 508 -6.20 -12.76 29.71
C LEU A 508 -5.57 -12.14 30.96
N ASP A 509 -4.59 -12.80 31.58
CA ASP A 509 -3.87 -12.28 32.74
C ASP A 509 -3.03 -11.05 32.38
N VAL A 510 -2.34 -11.06 31.23
CA VAL A 510 -1.59 -9.89 30.72
C VAL A 510 -2.51 -8.71 30.48
N THR A 511 -3.59 -8.95 29.75
CA THR A 511 -4.49 -7.88 29.32
C THR A 511 -5.29 -7.29 30.48
N ALA A 512 -5.45 -8.03 31.59
CA ALA A 512 -6.10 -7.57 32.82
C ALA A 512 -5.21 -6.67 33.69
N ARG A 513 -3.90 -6.64 33.46
CA ARG A 513 -2.98 -5.80 34.24
C ARG A 513 -3.20 -4.33 33.94
N THR A 514 -3.36 -3.53 35.01
CA THR A 514 -3.50 -2.08 34.93
C THR A 514 -2.19 -1.38 34.61
N ASP A 515 -1.06 -2.00 34.92
CA ASP A 515 0.29 -1.50 34.66
C ASP A 515 0.86 -1.99 33.31
N ALA A 516 0.10 -2.82 32.58
CA ALA A 516 0.51 -3.25 31.24
C ALA A 516 0.39 -2.09 30.26
N ASP A 517 1.46 -1.91 29.48
CA ASP A 517 1.50 -0.98 28.35
C ASP A 517 0.37 -1.27 27.36
N THR A 518 -0.21 -0.22 26.78
CA THR A 518 -1.32 -0.35 25.85
C THR A 518 -0.92 -1.14 24.59
N SER A 519 0.31 -0.96 24.09
CA SER A 519 0.84 -1.72 22.95
C SER A 519 0.90 -3.22 23.23
N VAL A 520 1.34 -3.61 24.44
CA VAL A 520 1.38 -5.02 24.89
C VAL A 520 -0.03 -5.59 24.99
N ARG A 521 -0.98 -4.79 25.49
CA ARG A 521 -2.39 -5.20 25.61
C ARG A 521 -3.00 -5.45 24.22
N THR A 522 -2.77 -4.56 23.27
CA THR A 522 -3.23 -4.69 21.88
C THR A 522 -2.64 -5.93 21.22
N ALA A 523 -1.31 -6.11 21.29
CA ALA A 523 -0.64 -7.27 20.72
C ALA A 523 -1.11 -8.60 21.36
N ALA A 524 -1.34 -8.63 22.68
CA ALA A 524 -1.86 -9.82 23.35
C ALA A 524 -3.30 -10.18 22.93
N TYR A 525 -4.16 -9.18 22.70
CA TYR A 525 -5.49 -9.44 22.14
C TYR A 525 -5.43 -9.89 20.68
N GLU A 526 -4.45 -9.42 19.91
CA GLU A 526 -4.21 -9.88 18.54
C GLU A 526 -3.79 -11.36 18.52
N VAL A 527 -2.88 -11.77 19.40
CA VAL A 527 -2.54 -13.19 19.59
C VAL A 527 -3.78 -13.99 19.97
N LEU A 528 -4.59 -13.50 20.91
CA LEU A 528 -5.82 -14.19 21.33
C LEU A 528 -6.80 -14.36 20.16
N ASN A 529 -6.94 -13.33 19.33
CA ASN A 529 -7.73 -13.36 18.10
C ASN A 529 -7.24 -14.48 17.16
N VAL A 530 -5.95 -14.51 16.81
CA VAL A 530 -5.39 -15.52 15.89
C VAL A 530 -5.50 -16.94 16.47
N PHE A 531 -5.29 -17.10 17.78
CA PHE A 531 -5.50 -18.39 18.45
C PHE A 531 -6.95 -18.88 18.32
N VAL A 532 -7.94 -18.00 18.50
CA VAL A 532 -9.37 -18.34 18.35
C VAL A 532 -9.70 -18.73 16.91
N GLN A 533 -9.21 -17.96 15.93
CA GLN A 533 -9.47 -18.24 14.51
C GLN A 533 -8.95 -19.62 14.09
N ASN A 534 -7.78 -20.01 14.59
CA ASN A 534 -7.08 -21.24 14.23
C ASN A 534 -7.32 -22.42 15.20
N ALA A 535 -8.25 -22.28 16.14
CA ALA A 535 -8.53 -23.31 17.13
C ALA A 535 -9.24 -24.54 16.53
N ALA A 536 -8.89 -25.75 16.93
CA ALA A 536 -9.59 -26.97 16.54
C ALA A 536 -10.95 -27.13 17.26
N SER A 537 -11.76 -28.10 16.83
CA SER A 537 -13.15 -28.25 17.31
C SER A 537 -13.26 -28.58 18.81
N GLU A 538 -12.27 -29.24 19.42
CA GLU A 538 -12.25 -29.50 20.87
C GLU A 538 -12.09 -28.23 21.72
N SER A 539 -11.57 -27.14 21.13
CA SER A 539 -11.45 -25.85 21.80
C SER A 539 -12.70 -24.98 21.74
N LEU A 540 -13.79 -25.42 21.08
CA LEU A 540 -15.03 -24.63 20.97
C LEU A 540 -15.70 -24.35 22.33
N GLN A 541 -15.68 -25.32 23.26
CA GLN A 541 -16.23 -25.11 24.61
C GLN A 541 -15.43 -24.08 25.43
N PRO A 542 -14.08 -24.15 25.46
CA PRO A 542 -13.25 -23.05 25.95
C PRO A 542 -13.53 -21.70 25.29
N ILE A 543 -13.73 -21.66 23.97
CA ILE A 543 -14.05 -20.42 23.24
C ILE A 543 -15.42 -19.87 23.63
N ALA A 544 -16.42 -20.72 23.84
CA ALA A 544 -17.72 -20.31 24.37
C ALA A 544 -17.58 -19.68 25.76
N SER A 545 -16.75 -20.26 26.63
CA SER A 545 -16.46 -19.67 27.95
C SER A 545 -15.69 -18.34 27.85
N LEU A 546 -14.78 -18.22 26.86
CA LEU A 546 -14.06 -16.99 26.57
C LEU A 546 -15.01 -15.88 26.10
N SER A 547 -16.07 -16.22 25.34
CA SER A 547 -17.08 -15.25 24.90
C SER A 547 -17.69 -14.48 26.08
N ASP A 548 -18.03 -15.18 27.17
CA ASP A 548 -18.60 -14.56 28.38
C ASP A 548 -17.63 -13.56 29.02
N VAL A 549 -16.34 -13.88 29.01
CA VAL A 549 -15.27 -13.03 29.56
C VAL A 549 -15.08 -11.78 28.71
N ILE A 550 -14.99 -11.92 27.38
CA ILE A 550 -14.78 -10.79 26.47
C ILE A 550 -15.99 -9.85 26.46
N ILE A 551 -17.21 -10.38 26.43
CA ILE A 551 -18.44 -9.58 26.54
C ILE A 551 -18.46 -8.83 27.87
N LYS A 552 -18.10 -9.47 28.98
CA LYS A 552 -18.03 -8.81 30.29
C LYS A 552 -16.99 -7.69 30.30
N ARG A 553 -15.81 -7.88 29.71
CA ARG A 553 -14.79 -6.84 29.61
C ARG A 553 -15.27 -5.66 28.77
N LEU A 554 -15.99 -5.91 27.67
CA LEU A 554 -16.65 -4.84 26.89
C LEU A 554 -17.66 -4.06 27.73
N GLU A 555 -18.51 -4.75 28.51
CA GLU A 555 -19.45 -4.11 29.44
C GLU A 555 -18.74 -3.22 30.47
N GLU A 556 -17.57 -3.63 30.95
CA GLU A 556 -16.74 -2.85 31.88
C GLU A 556 -16.13 -1.60 31.23
N THR A 557 -15.99 -1.53 29.90
CA THR A 557 -15.48 -0.33 29.21
C THR A 557 -16.50 0.83 29.16
N VAL A 558 -17.80 0.54 29.14
CA VAL A 558 -18.86 1.56 29.06
C VAL A 558 -18.81 2.56 30.23
N PRO A 559 -18.73 2.13 31.51
CA PRO A 559 -18.61 3.08 32.61
C PRO A 559 -17.27 3.82 32.62
N LEU A 560 -16.21 3.28 32.00
CA LEU A 560 -14.92 3.97 31.86
C LEU A 560 -15.00 5.17 30.93
N GLN A 561 -15.93 5.18 29.96
CA GLN A 561 -16.17 6.35 29.10
C GLN A 561 -16.44 7.63 29.90
N ASN A 562 -17.14 7.52 31.04
CA ASN A 562 -17.43 8.66 31.91
C ASN A 562 -16.21 9.15 32.71
N GLN A 563 -15.12 8.39 32.70
CA GLN A 563 -13.87 8.68 33.40
C GLN A 563 -12.79 9.23 32.47
N VAL A 564 -13.04 9.29 31.16
CA VAL A 564 -12.13 9.87 30.17
C VAL A 564 -12.03 11.38 30.41
N VAL A 565 -10.84 11.86 30.77
CA VAL A 565 -10.57 13.29 31.00
C VAL A 565 -9.59 13.84 29.97
N SER A 566 -8.61 13.03 29.58
CA SER A 566 -7.57 13.40 28.61
C SER A 566 -7.77 12.72 27.25
N VAL A 567 -7.06 13.22 26.24
CA VAL A 567 -7.00 12.58 24.91
C VAL A 567 -6.32 11.21 24.99
N GLU A 568 -5.35 11.05 25.88
CA GLU A 568 -4.65 9.77 26.12
C GLU A 568 -5.58 8.73 26.75
N ASP A 569 -6.42 9.13 27.70
CA ASP A 569 -7.46 8.26 28.27
C ASP A 569 -8.45 7.81 27.18
N LYS A 570 -8.82 8.73 26.28
CA LYS A 570 -9.69 8.44 25.14
C LYS A 570 -9.06 7.39 24.23
N ILE A 571 -7.82 7.61 23.79
CA ILE A 571 -7.09 6.70 22.89
C ILE A 571 -6.97 5.31 23.53
N THR A 572 -6.55 5.24 24.79
CA THR A 572 -6.39 3.97 25.51
C THR A 572 -7.70 3.18 25.61
N LEU A 573 -8.81 3.87 25.87
CA LEU A 573 -10.13 3.25 25.93
C LEU A 573 -10.59 2.77 24.55
N GLU A 574 -10.39 3.57 23.51
CA GLU A 574 -10.74 3.22 22.13
C GLU A 574 -9.94 2.01 21.63
N GLU A 575 -8.64 1.96 21.88
CA GLU A 575 -7.78 0.80 21.55
C GLU A 575 -8.21 -0.46 22.29
N MET A 576 -8.63 -0.33 23.55
CA MET A 576 -9.17 -1.45 24.33
C MET A 576 -10.49 -1.97 23.75
N GLN A 577 -11.41 -1.07 23.39
CA GLN A 577 -12.69 -1.43 22.78
C GLN A 577 -12.48 -2.09 21.41
N ASN A 578 -11.60 -1.55 20.58
CA ASN A 578 -11.23 -2.13 19.29
C ASN A 578 -10.69 -3.55 19.46
N SER A 579 -9.69 -3.74 20.33
CA SER A 579 -9.08 -5.04 20.56
C SER A 579 -10.09 -6.09 21.07
N LEU A 580 -10.98 -5.70 21.98
CA LEU A 580 -12.02 -6.58 22.50
C LEU A 580 -13.07 -6.93 21.43
N CYS A 581 -13.45 -5.96 20.59
CA CYS A 581 -14.34 -6.20 19.44
C CYS A 581 -13.71 -7.17 18.44
N THR A 582 -12.43 -7.02 18.10
CA THR A 582 -11.71 -7.93 17.20
C THR A 582 -11.69 -9.37 17.73
N VAL A 583 -11.41 -9.56 19.03
CA VAL A 583 -11.46 -10.89 19.64
C VAL A 583 -12.90 -11.44 19.64
N LEU A 584 -13.90 -10.62 19.97
CA LEU A 584 -15.30 -11.03 19.95
C LEU A 584 -15.75 -11.44 18.53
N GLN A 585 -15.33 -10.71 17.51
CA GLN A 585 -15.60 -11.02 16.11
C GLN A 585 -15.05 -12.41 15.73
N ALA A 586 -13.82 -12.74 16.14
CA ALA A 586 -13.26 -14.07 15.89
C ALA A 586 -13.98 -15.17 16.66
N ILE A 587 -14.38 -14.90 17.91
CA ILE A 587 -15.19 -15.82 18.71
C ILE A 587 -16.54 -16.10 18.03
N ILE A 588 -17.24 -15.06 17.57
CA ILE A 588 -18.49 -15.17 16.84
C ILE A 588 -18.30 -16.04 15.60
N SER A 589 -17.30 -15.72 14.78
CA SER A 589 -17.03 -16.44 13.53
C SER A 589 -16.64 -17.91 13.76
N ARG A 590 -15.92 -18.20 14.85
CA ARG A 590 -15.49 -19.57 15.17
C ARG A 590 -16.61 -20.42 15.77
N LEU A 591 -17.48 -19.84 16.59
CA LEU A 591 -18.63 -20.53 17.17
C LEU A 591 -19.81 -20.65 16.21
N ASP A 592 -19.91 -19.75 15.23
CA ASP A 592 -21.00 -19.70 14.25
C ASP A 592 -22.37 -19.77 14.96
N LYS A 593 -23.21 -20.76 14.68
CA LYS A 593 -24.55 -20.91 15.30
C LYS A 593 -24.52 -21.06 16.82
N GLU A 594 -23.42 -21.52 17.41
CA GLU A 594 -23.31 -21.70 18.87
C GLU A 594 -23.27 -20.35 19.63
N ILE A 595 -23.07 -19.22 18.94
CA ILE A 595 -23.08 -17.89 19.57
C ILE A 595 -24.50 -17.34 19.84
N ILE A 596 -25.52 -17.89 19.18
CA ILE A 596 -26.90 -17.38 19.22
C ILE A 596 -27.41 -17.09 20.66
N PRO A 597 -27.15 -17.93 21.68
CA PRO A 597 -27.58 -17.65 23.06
C PRO A 597 -27.02 -16.35 23.66
N GLN A 598 -25.87 -15.87 23.18
CA GLN A 598 -25.22 -14.63 23.62
C GLN A 598 -25.62 -13.41 22.76
N GLY A 599 -26.32 -13.61 21.65
CA GLY A 599 -26.61 -12.56 20.65
C GLY A 599 -27.29 -11.32 21.26
N ASP A 600 -28.24 -11.50 22.19
CA ASP A 600 -28.94 -10.37 22.83
C ASP A 600 -27.97 -9.52 23.67
N ARG A 601 -27.08 -10.18 24.42
CA ARG A 601 -26.08 -9.52 25.25
C ARG A 601 -25.04 -8.79 24.41
N ILE A 602 -24.59 -9.42 23.31
CA ILE A 602 -23.64 -8.83 22.35
C ILE A 602 -24.26 -7.59 21.70
N MET A 603 -25.46 -7.68 21.13
CA MET A 603 -26.09 -6.51 20.50
C MET A 603 -26.38 -5.39 21.51
N GLN A 604 -26.80 -5.74 22.73
CA GLN A 604 -27.01 -4.74 23.77
C GLN A 604 -25.73 -3.95 24.07
N ILE A 605 -24.58 -4.61 24.26
CA ILE A 605 -23.33 -3.92 24.57
C ILE A 605 -22.79 -3.12 23.37
N LEU A 606 -22.83 -3.69 22.17
CA LEU A 606 -22.34 -3.01 20.95
C LEU A 606 -23.14 -1.73 20.64
N LEU A 607 -24.47 -1.76 20.79
CA LEU A 607 -25.30 -0.56 20.61
C LEU A 607 -25.08 0.47 21.73
N GLN A 608 -24.80 0.03 22.96
CA GLN A 608 -24.44 0.97 24.05
C GLN A 608 -23.12 1.68 23.76
N ILE A 609 -22.12 0.96 23.24
CA ILE A 609 -20.84 1.55 22.83
C ILE A 609 -21.08 2.59 21.73
N LEU A 610 -21.81 2.25 20.66
CA LEU A 610 -22.13 3.19 19.57
C LEU A 610 -22.84 4.47 20.05
N ASN A 611 -23.69 4.38 21.07
CA ASN A 611 -24.34 5.56 21.67
C ASN A 611 -23.39 6.42 22.52
N SER A 612 -22.32 5.84 23.04
CA SER A 612 -21.39 6.49 23.97
C SER A 612 -20.18 7.13 23.29
N VAL A 613 -19.83 6.65 22.09
CA VAL A 613 -18.67 7.11 21.33
C VAL A 613 -18.94 8.47 20.69
N GLY A 614 -18.00 9.41 20.81
CA GLY A 614 -18.07 10.73 20.19
C GLY A 614 -17.65 10.74 18.72
N GLY A 615 -17.76 11.89 18.05
CA GLY A 615 -17.24 12.04 16.68
C GLY A 615 -15.73 11.83 16.60
N LYS A 616 -15.24 11.33 15.45
CA LYS A 616 -13.83 10.97 15.19
C LYS A 616 -13.30 9.91 16.16
N SER A 617 -13.73 8.68 15.96
CA SER A 617 -13.34 7.47 16.71
C SER A 617 -13.28 6.29 15.74
N SER A 618 -12.37 5.35 15.96
CA SER A 618 -12.27 4.09 15.19
C SER A 618 -13.12 2.96 15.76
N VAL A 619 -13.68 3.14 16.96
CA VAL A 619 -14.52 2.13 17.63
C VAL A 619 -15.76 1.72 16.81
N PRO A 620 -16.46 2.65 16.13
CA PRO A 620 -17.60 2.27 15.30
C PRO A 620 -17.25 1.26 14.21
N ASP A 621 -16.07 1.34 13.58
CA ASP A 621 -15.62 0.39 12.57
C ASP A 621 -15.52 -1.03 13.15
N ALA A 622 -14.86 -1.19 14.31
CA ALA A 622 -14.72 -2.48 14.98
C ALA A 622 -16.06 -3.05 15.48
N VAL A 623 -16.95 -2.18 15.98
CA VAL A 623 -18.30 -2.57 16.37
C VAL A 623 -19.10 -3.06 15.16
N PHE A 624 -19.07 -2.33 14.04
CA PHE A 624 -19.78 -2.74 12.83
C PHE A 624 -19.24 -4.06 12.26
N ALA A 625 -17.93 -4.27 12.28
CA ALA A 625 -17.33 -5.56 11.89
C ALA A 625 -17.80 -6.71 12.80
N THR A 626 -17.93 -6.45 14.11
CA THR A 626 -18.47 -7.44 15.07
C THR A 626 -19.95 -7.74 14.80
N ILE A 627 -20.75 -6.71 14.48
CA ILE A 627 -22.17 -6.87 14.11
C ILE A 627 -22.31 -7.63 12.78
N SER A 628 -21.44 -7.37 11.79
CA SER A 628 -21.38 -8.13 10.54
C SER A 628 -21.18 -9.62 10.79
N ALA A 629 -20.17 -9.99 11.58
CA ALA A 629 -19.91 -11.39 11.94
C ALA A 629 -21.11 -12.03 12.66
N LEU A 630 -21.76 -11.28 13.56
CA LEU A 630 -22.95 -11.76 14.27
C LEU A 630 -24.14 -11.95 13.33
N SER A 631 -24.35 -11.03 12.39
CA SER A 631 -25.41 -11.15 11.39
C SER A 631 -25.22 -12.37 10.50
N THR A 632 -23.98 -12.64 10.08
CA THR A 632 -23.61 -13.82 9.29
C THR A 632 -23.86 -15.12 10.06
N SER A 633 -23.48 -15.16 11.34
CA SER A 633 -23.66 -16.35 12.17
C SER A 633 -25.14 -16.59 12.49
N MET A 634 -25.92 -15.53 12.77
CA MET A 634 -27.33 -15.66 13.15
C MET A 634 -28.29 -15.79 11.95
N GLU A 635 -27.89 -15.36 10.74
CA GLU A 635 -28.73 -15.34 9.54
C GLU A 635 -30.11 -14.70 9.81
N GLU A 636 -31.21 -15.39 9.49
CA GLU A 636 -32.57 -14.90 9.66
C GLU A 636 -32.93 -14.51 11.10
N ASP A 637 -32.26 -15.08 12.11
CA ASP A 637 -32.51 -14.77 13.53
C ASP A 637 -32.02 -13.38 13.92
N PHE A 638 -31.13 -12.76 13.12
CA PHE A 638 -30.64 -11.40 13.36
C PHE A 638 -31.72 -10.33 13.15
N ILE A 639 -32.81 -10.65 12.45
CA ILE A 639 -33.92 -9.71 12.14
C ILE A 639 -34.45 -8.98 13.39
N LYS A 640 -34.45 -9.64 14.56
CA LYS A 640 -34.95 -9.06 15.81
C LYS A 640 -34.18 -7.81 16.28
N TYR A 641 -32.97 -7.59 15.78
CA TYR A 641 -32.14 -6.44 16.13
C TYR A 641 -32.22 -5.29 15.13
N MET A 642 -32.77 -5.53 13.94
CA MET A 642 -32.75 -4.55 12.85
C MET A 642 -33.44 -3.24 13.20
N ASP A 643 -34.56 -3.28 13.93
CA ASP A 643 -35.28 -2.06 14.32
C ASP A 643 -34.44 -1.15 15.25
N ALA A 644 -33.62 -1.75 16.12
CA ALA A 644 -32.72 -1.02 17.01
C ALA A 644 -31.42 -0.59 16.31
N PHE A 645 -30.91 -1.43 15.40
CA PHE A 645 -29.61 -1.22 14.76
C PHE A 645 -29.67 -0.33 13.50
N ALA A 646 -30.73 -0.44 12.70
CA ALA A 646 -30.84 0.26 11.41
C ALA A 646 -30.59 1.77 11.48
N PRO A 647 -31.03 2.53 12.52
CA PRO A 647 -30.71 3.95 12.63
C PRO A 647 -29.20 4.25 12.67
N PHE A 648 -28.39 3.40 13.31
CA PHE A 648 -26.93 3.54 13.34
C PHE A 648 -26.33 3.27 11.96
N LEU A 649 -26.78 2.21 11.30
CA LEU A 649 -26.35 1.86 9.95
C LEU A 649 -26.67 2.97 8.94
N TYR A 650 -27.88 3.53 9.00
CA TYR A 650 -28.28 4.65 8.14
C TYR A 650 -27.44 5.90 8.38
N ASN A 651 -27.15 6.22 9.64
CA ASN A 651 -26.29 7.36 9.97
C ASN A 651 -24.88 7.18 9.41
N ALA A 652 -24.30 5.99 9.56
CA ALA A 652 -22.98 5.65 9.02
C ALA A 652 -22.96 5.72 7.47
N LEU A 653 -23.98 5.18 6.79
CA LEU A 653 -24.11 5.26 5.33
C LEU A 653 -24.24 6.71 4.82
N GLY A 654 -24.88 7.59 5.58
CA GLY A 654 -25.05 9.00 5.23
C GLY A 654 -23.85 9.89 5.60
N ASN A 655 -22.92 9.39 6.41
CA ASN A 655 -21.81 10.19 6.92
C ASN A 655 -20.59 10.12 6.00
N GLN A 656 -20.61 10.94 4.95
CA GLN A 656 -19.50 11.04 4.00
C GLN A 656 -18.25 11.71 4.59
N ASP A 657 -18.36 12.38 5.74
CA ASP A 657 -17.22 13.03 6.39
C ASP A 657 -16.28 12.02 7.08
N GLU A 658 -16.73 10.76 7.26
CA GLU A 658 -15.94 9.65 7.83
C GLU A 658 -15.87 8.48 6.83
N PRO A 659 -14.92 8.51 5.86
CA PRO A 659 -14.90 7.55 4.74
C PRO A 659 -14.78 6.07 5.14
N SER A 660 -13.97 5.77 6.16
CA SER A 660 -13.78 4.39 6.66
C SER A 660 -15.11 3.80 7.13
N LEU A 661 -15.80 4.51 8.01
CA LEU A 661 -17.06 4.06 8.59
C LEU A 661 -18.16 3.93 7.53
N CYS A 662 -18.21 4.84 6.56
CA CYS A 662 -19.12 4.73 5.42
C CYS A 662 -18.85 3.46 4.59
N SER A 663 -17.59 3.16 4.31
CA SER A 663 -17.19 1.93 3.61
C SER A 663 -17.58 0.66 4.39
N MET A 664 -17.33 0.64 5.70
CA MET A 664 -17.72 -0.45 6.58
C MET A 664 -19.26 -0.63 6.60
N ALA A 665 -20.01 0.47 6.64
CA ALA A 665 -21.46 0.45 6.60
C ALA A 665 -22.01 -0.12 5.28
N ILE A 666 -21.37 0.18 4.14
CA ILE A 666 -21.73 -0.41 2.84
C ILE A 666 -21.51 -1.93 2.86
N GLY A 667 -20.35 -2.40 3.35
CA GLY A 667 -20.08 -3.82 3.51
C GLY A 667 -21.10 -4.52 4.43
N LEU A 668 -21.47 -3.88 5.53
CA LEU A 668 -22.47 -4.41 6.46
C LEU A 668 -23.88 -4.50 5.85
N VAL A 669 -24.25 -3.62 4.91
CA VAL A 669 -25.50 -3.80 4.14
C VAL A 669 -25.44 -5.07 3.29
N SER A 670 -24.31 -5.35 2.64
CA SER A 670 -24.10 -6.60 1.91
C SER A 670 -24.22 -7.82 2.81
N ASP A 671 -23.58 -7.80 3.99
CA ASP A 671 -23.65 -8.93 4.93
C ASP A 671 -25.07 -9.15 5.46
N ILE A 672 -25.78 -8.08 5.84
CA ILE A 672 -27.17 -8.16 6.32
C ILE A 672 -28.10 -8.68 5.22
N THR A 673 -27.98 -8.18 3.99
CA THR A 673 -28.85 -8.63 2.89
C THR A 673 -28.59 -10.09 2.52
N ARG A 674 -27.33 -10.54 2.51
CA ARG A 674 -26.99 -11.96 2.33
C ARG A 674 -27.50 -12.84 3.47
N SER A 675 -27.33 -12.40 4.72
CA SER A 675 -27.65 -13.17 5.92
C SER A 675 -29.15 -13.30 6.17
N LEU A 676 -29.92 -12.22 5.95
CA LEU A 676 -31.37 -12.20 6.17
C LEU A 676 -32.16 -12.62 4.93
N GLY A 677 -31.54 -12.60 3.74
CA GLY A 677 -32.21 -12.84 2.46
C GLY A 677 -33.45 -11.94 2.31
N GLU A 678 -34.58 -12.53 1.93
CA GLU A 678 -35.85 -11.82 1.73
C GLU A 678 -36.34 -11.06 2.97
N ARG A 679 -35.94 -11.46 4.19
CA ARG A 679 -36.33 -10.74 5.43
C ARG A 679 -35.71 -9.35 5.54
N SER A 680 -34.67 -9.06 4.77
CA SER A 680 -34.06 -7.72 4.71
C SER A 680 -34.88 -6.72 3.87
N GLN A 681 -35.87 -7.19 3.10
CA GLN A 681 -36.64 -6.38 2.15
C GLN A 681 -37.21 -5.08 2.75
N PRO A 682 -37.78 -5.04 3.97
CA PRO A 682 -38.35 -3.81 4.53
C PRO A 682 -37.34 -2.67 4.73
N TYR A 683 -36.05 -2.97 4.79
CA TYR A 683 -34.97 -2.01 5.01
C TYR A 683 -34.29 -1.57 3.70
N CYS A 684 -34.46 -2.34 2.62
CA CYS A 684 -33.75 -2.16 1.36
C CYS A 684 -34.08 -0.84 0.65
N ASP A 685 -35.31 -0.32 0.78
CA ASP A 685 -35.66 1.00 0.25
C ASP A 685 -34.76 2.10 0.82
N ASN A 686 -34.48 2.05 2.13
CA ASN A 686 -33.60 3.00 2.79
C ASN A 686 -32.14 2.79 2.36
N PHE A 687 -31.68 1.53 2.30
CA PHE A 687 -30.33 1.21 1.82
C PHE A 687 -30.11 1.78 0.40
N MET A 688 -31.02 1.50 -0.53
CA MET A 688 -30.94 2.01 -1.90
C MET A 688 -30.89 3.54 -1.96
N ASN A 689 -31.68 4.23 -1.13
CA ASN A 689 -31.67 5.69 -1.08
C ASN A 689 -30.31 6.24 -0.62
N TYR A 690 -29.71 5.69 0.44
CA TYR A 690 -28.38 6.13 0.91
C TYR A 690 -27.28 5.81 -0.11
N LEU A 691 -27.26 4.59 -0.64
CA LEU A 691 -26.28 4.15 -1.65
C LEU A 691 -26.33 5.03 -2.91
N LEU A 692 -27.53 5.31 -3.43
CA LEU A 692 -27.71 6.17 -4.61
C LEU A 692 -27.35 7.63 -4.32
N ASN A 693 -27.57 8.13 -3.10
CA ASN A 693 -27.14 9.48 -2.71
C ASN A 693 -25.62 9.58 -2.61
N ASN A 694 -24.94 8.56 -2.11
CA ASN A 694 -23.47 8.51 -2.05
C ASN A 694 -22.84 8.58 -3.44
N LEU A 695 -23.47 7.96 -4.45
CA LEU A 695 -23.02 8.04 -5.84
C LEU A 695 -23.20 9.42 -6.49
N ARG A 696 -24.01 10.31 -5.92
CA ARG A 696 -24.21 11.69 -6.43
C ARG A 696 -23.14 12.67 -5.92
N SER A 697 -22.34 12.29 -4.93
CA SER A 697 -21.33 13.16 -4.33
C SER A 697 -20.12 13.33 -5.25
N THR A 698 -19.71 14.56 -5.52
CA THR A 698 -18.51 14.86 -6.32
C THR A 698 -17.20 14.62 -5.57
N THR A 699 -17.26 14.47 -4.24
CA THR A 699 -16.08 14.45 -3.36
C THR A 699 -15.53 13.04 -3.14
N LEU A 700 -16.39 12.01 -3.10
CA LEU A 700 -16.02 10.66 -2.63
C LEU A 700 -16.51 9.53 -3.55
N ALA A 701 -17.14 9.84 -4.68
CA ALA A 701 -17.77 8.85 -5.54
C ALA A 701 -16.82 7.79 -6.10
N ASN A 702 -15.52 8.06 -6.22
CA ASN A 702 -14.56 7.07 -6.70
C ASN A 702 -14.16 6.05 -5.61
N GLN A 703 -14.10 6.45 -4.34
CA GLN A 703 -13.66 5.53 -3.27
C GLN A 703 -14.71 4.45 -2.98
N PHE A 704 -15.99 4.83 -2.91
CA PHE A 704 -17.06 3.90 -2.52
C PHE A 704 -17.74 3.19 -3.68
N LYS A 705 -17.53 3.67 -4.92
CA LYS A 705 -18.25 3.15 -6.09
C LYS A 705 -18.19 1.62 -6.16
N PRO A 706 -17.01 0.98 -6.15
CA PRO A 706 -16.92 -0.48 -6.31
C PRO A 706 -17.78 -1.23 -5.29
N ALA A 707 -17.65 -0.88 -4.01
CA ALA A 707 -18.40 -1.50 -2.92
C ALA A 707 -19.91 -1.24 -3.02
N ILE A 708 -20.33 -0.03 -3.39
CA ILE A 708 -21.76 0.29 -3.61
C ILE A 708 -22.34 -0.57 -4.74
N LEU A 709 -21.60 -0.75 -5.84
CA LEU A 709 -22.07 -1.54 -6.97
C LEU A 709 -22.21 -3.02 -6.58
N GLN A 710 -21.21 -3.59 -5.90
CA GLN A 710 -21.32 -4.94 -5.35
C GLN A 710 -22.56 -5.06 -4.43
N CYS A 711 -22.79 -4.07 -3.57
CA CYS A 711 -23.93 -4.04 -2.66
C CYS A 711 -25.29 -4.03 -3.39
N PHE A 712 -25.39 -3.40 -4.57
CA PHE A 712 -26.61 -3.51 -5.39
C PHE A 712 -26.89 -4.94 -5.83
N GLY A 713 -25.85 -5.72 -6.14
CA GLY A 713 -25.98 -7.15 -6.47
C GLY A 713 -26.51 -7.95 -5.29
N ASP A 714 -25.98 -7.69 -4.10
CA ASP A 714 -26.41 -8.37 -2.86
C ASP A 714 -27.87 -8.04 -2.49
N ILE A 715 -28.26 -6.77 -2.57
CA ILE A 715 -29.64 -6.34 -2.37
C ILE A 715 -30.56 -6.98 -3.41
N ALA A 716 -30.16 -6.99 -4.69
CA ALA A 716 -30.94 -7.62 -5.76
C ALA A 716 -31.18 -9.11 -5.47
N GLY A 717 -30.12 -9.84 -5.10
CA GLY A 717 -30.20 -11.25 -4.70
C GLY A 717 -31.15 -11.46 -3.53
N ALA A 718 -31.13 -10.57 -2.54
CA ALA A 718 -31.96 -10.67 -1.34
C ALA A 718 -33.45 -10.37 -1.58
N ILE A 719 -33.80 -9.32 -2.35
CA ILE A 719 -35.20 -8.88 -2.53
C ILE A 719 -35.86 -9.39 -3.81
N THR A 720 -35.10 -10.11 -4.63
CA THR A 720 -35.53 -10.78 -5.85
C THR A 720 -36.37 -9.88 -6.76
N GLY A 721 -37.65 -10.19 -7.00
CA GLY A 721 -38.53 -9.48 -7.90
C GLY A 721 -38.84 -8.04 -7.51
N HIS A 722 -38.61 -7.64 -6.25
CA HIS A 722 -38.80 -6.25 -5.80
C HIS A 722 -37.74 -5.30 -6.40
N PHE A 723 -36.59 -5.84 -6.81
CA PHE A 723 -35.49 -5.06 -7.36
C PHE A 723 -35.83 -4.41 -8.72
N GLU A 724 -36.88 -4.86 -9.41
CA GLU A 724 -37.39 -4.21 -10.63
C GLU A 724 -37.63 -2.71 -10.43
N THR A 725 -38.01 -2.29 -9.21
CA THR A 725 -38.21 -0.89 -8.82
C THR A 725 -36.96 -0.02 -9.05
N TYR A 726 -35.76 -0.59 -8.88
CA TYR A 726 -34.50 0.13 -8.97
C TYR A 726 -33.72 -0.16 -10.26
N LEU A 727 -34.14 -1.20 -11.00
CA LEU A 727 -33.40 -1.72 -12.15
C LEU A 727 -32.98 -0.64 -13.15
N SER A 728 -33.88 0.29 -13.49
CA SER A 728 -33.59 1.34 -14.46
C SER A 728 -32.51 2.31 -14.00
N VAL A 729 -32.57 2.75 -12.74
CA VAL A 729 -31.60 3.68 -12.14
C VAL A 729 -30.25 2.99 -11.95
N VAL A 730 -30.25 1.77 -11.42
CA VAL A 730 -29.02 1.00 -11.19
C VAL A 730 -28.34 0.65 -12.51
N ALA A 731 -29.09 0.20 -13.53
CA ALA A 731 -28.53 -0.09 -14.85
C ALA A 731 -27.84 1.14 -15.46
N GLN A 732 -28.45 2.33 -15.35
CA GLN A 732 -27.84 3.58 -15.82
C GLN A 732 -26.51 3.88 -15.09
N VAL A 733 -26.44 3.64 -13.78
CA VAL A 733 -25.21 3.80 -13.00
C VAL A 733 -24.14 2.80 -13.46
N LEU A 734 -24.50 1.53 -13.67
CA LEU A 734 -23.57 0.48 -14.12
C LEU A 734 -23.02 0.78 -15.52
N GLU A 735 -23.87 1.24 -16.44
CA GLU A 735 -23.46 1.67 -17.79
C GLU A 735 -22.49 2.85 -17.72
N GLN A 736 -22.78 3.88 -16.92
CA GLN A 736 -21.86 5.01 -16.74
C GLN A 736 -20.51 4.57 -16.15
N ALA A 737 -20.54 3.72 -15.13
CA ALA A 737 -19.33 3.20 -14.50
C ALA A 737 -18.48 2.36 -15.46
N SER A 738 -19.12 1.61 -16.37
CA SER A 738 -18.42 0.77 -17.35
C SER A 738 -17.55 1.54 -18.36
N THR A 739 -17.79 2.85 -18.51
CA THR A 739 -17.01 3.71 -19.42
C THR A 739 -15.71 4.23 -18.81
N VAL A 740 -15.52 4.06 -17.50
CA VAL A 740 -14.29 4.46 -16.80
C VAL A 740 -13.16 3.50 -17.19
N THR A 741 -12.05 4.07 -17.65
CA THR A 741 -10.85 3.34 -18.08
C THR A 741 -9.60 4.03 -17.53
N ALA A 742 -8.55 3.26 -17.29
CA ALA A 742 -7.24 3.79 -16.98
C ALA A 742 -6.53 4.16 -18.28
N SER A 743 -5.85 5.32 -18.31
CA SER A 743 -4.95 5.65 -19.42
C SER A 743 -3.75 4.70 -19.41
N PRO A 744 -3.22 4.26 -20.57
CA PRO A 744 -1.99 3.46 -20.63
C PRO A 744 -0.79 4.10 -19.93
N GLU A 745 -0.81 5.42 -19.77
CA GLU A 745 0.22 6.24 -19.11
C GLU A 745 -0.24 6.75 -17.72
N GLY A 746 -1.37 6.23 -17.21
CA GLY A 746 -1.91 6.61 -15.90
C GLY A 746 -1.19 5.93 -14.73
N PRO A 747 -1.40 6.41 -13.50
CA PRO A 747 -0.83 5.79 -12.31
C PRO A 747 -1.38 4.37 -12.10
N TYR A 748 -0.56 3.46 -11.57
CA TYR A 748 -0.95 2.07 -11.27
C TYR A 748 -2.21 1.98 -10.39
N GLU A 749 -2.37 2.89 -9.42
CA GLU A 749 -3.56 2.98 -8.56
C GLU A 749 -4.87 3.12 -9.36
N MET A 750 -4.83 3.77 -10.52
CA MET A 750 -6.02 3.91 -11.38
C MET A 750 -6.38 2.59 -12.06
N PHE A 751 -5.40 1.74 -12.38
CA PHE A 751 -5.67 0.40 -12.90
C PHE A 751 -6.34 -0.46 -11.83
N ASP A 752 -5.82 -0.48 -10.60
CA ASP A 752 -6.41 -1.20 -9.47
C ASP A 752 -7.84 -0.73 -9.18
N TYR A 753 -8.06 0.59 -9.20
CA TYR A 753 -9.39 1.16 -9.06
C TYR A 753 -10.34 0.70 -10.18
N VAL A 754 -9.91 0.72 -11.45
CA VAL A 754 -10.73 0.28 -12.59
C VAL A 754 -11.04 -1.21 -12.52
N ILE A 755 -10.08 -2.05 -12.09
CA ILE A 755 -10.29 -3.48 -11.87
C ILE A 755 -11.35 -3.68 -10.78
N SER A 756 -11.19 -3.05 -9.62
CA SER A 756 -12.15 -3.10 -8.51
C SER A 756 -13.54 -2.61 -8.92
N LEU A 757 -13.61 -1.52 -9.69
CA LEU A 757 -14.86 -0.99 -10.21
C LEU A 757 -15.57 -1.99 -11.13
N ARG A 758 -14.82 -2.64 -12.03
CA ARG A 758 -15.36 -3.66 -12.94
C ARG A 758 -15.81 -4.92 -12.19
N GLU A 759 -15.12 -5.30 -11.11
CA GLU A 759 -15.55 -6.37 -10.21
C GLU A 759 -16.93 -6.04 -9.62
N GLY A 760 -17.07 -4.86 -9.01
CA GLY A 760 -18.34 -4.40 -8.45
C GLY A 760 -19.47 -4.34 -9.49
N ILE A 761 -19.18 -3.96 -10.74
CA ILE A 761 -20.17 -3.99 -11.83
C ILE A 761 -20.59 -5.43 -12.18
N MET A 762 -19.65 -6.37 -12.24
CA MET A 762 -19.95 -7.78 -12.54
C MET A 762 -20.76 -8.42 -11.41
N ASP A 763 -20.42 -8.15 -10.14
CA ASP A 763 -21.19 -8.64 -9.00
C ASP A 763 -22.60 -8.06 -8.96
N ALA A 764 -22.74 -6.76 -9.28
CA ALA A 764 -24.05 -6.12 -9.44
C ALA A 764 -24.90 -6.84 -10.49
N TRP A 765 -24.35 -7.05 -11.69
CA TRP A 765 -25.06 -7.74 -12.77
C TRP A 765 -25.40 -9.19 -12.41
N GLY A 766 -24.49 -9.94 -11.79
CA GLY A 766 -24.74 -11.30 -11.34
C GLY A 766 -25.96 -11.38 -10.40
N GLY A 767 -25.99 -10.53 -9.38
CA GLY A 767 -27.13 -10.43 -8.46
C GLY A 767 -28.44 -10.05 -9.15
N ILE A 768 -28.41 -9.06 -10.05
CA ILE A 768 -29.58 -8.60 -10.80
C ILE A 768 -30.11 -9.67 -11.75
N ILE A 769 -29.24 -10.35 -12.49
CA ILE A 769 -29.63 -11.42 -13.41
C ILE A 769 -30.29 -12.56 -12.63
N GLY A 770 -29.68 -12.99 -11.53
CA GLY A 770 -30.24 -13.99 -10.62
C GLY A 770 -31.62 -13.59 -10.11
N ALA A 771 -31.75 -12.36 -9.58
CA ALA A 771 -33.00 -11.82 -9.05
C ALA A 771 -34.14 -11.78 -10.08
N MET A 772 -33.85 -11.29 -11.28
CA MET A 772 -34.83 -11.20 -12.36
C MET A 772 -35.20 -12.57 -12.93
N LYS A 773 -34.26 -13.53 -12.95
CA LYS A 773 -34.54 -14.92 -13.34
C LYS A 773 -35.48 -15.59 -12.36
N VAL A 774 -35.14 -15.58 -11.06
CA VAL A 774 -35.93 -16.23 -10.00
C VAL A 774 -37.36 -15.68 -9.95
N SER A 775 -37.52 -14.37 -10.21
CA SER A 775 -38.83 -13.71 -10.23
C SER A 775 -39.57 -13.76 -11.57
N GLN A 776 -39.04 -14.46 -12.59
CA GLN A 776 -39.62 -14.56 -13.94
C GLN A 776 -39.78 -13.20 -14.66
N LYS A 777 -38.86 -12.27 -14.40
CA LYS A 777 -38.85 -10.89 -14.94
C LYS A 777 -37.68 -10.62 -15.90
N THR A 778 -37.12 -11.66 -16.52
CA THR A 778 -35.99 -11.52 -17.48
C THR A 778 -36.31 -10.64 -18.69
N GLN A 779 -37.59 -10.41 -19.01
CA GLN A 779 -38.00 -9.46 -20.04
C GLN A 779 -37.59 -8.01 -19.71
N ALA A 780 -37.63 -7.59 -18.44
CA ALA A 780 -37.23 -6.24 -18.02
C ALA A 780 -35.71 -6.01 -18.17
N LEU A 781 -34.93 -7.09 -18.05
CA LEU A 781 -33.47 -7.10 -18.18
C LEU A 781 -33.00 -7.06 -19.64
N GLN A 782 -33.81 -7.54 -20.59
CA GLN A 782 -33.41 -7.77 -22.00
C GLN A 782 -32.73 -6.56 -22.66
N GLN A 783 -33.17 -5.35 -22.35
CA GLN A 783 -32.64 -4.12 -22.95
C GLN A 783 -31.18 -3.82 -22.54
N TYR A 784 -30.73 -4.34 -21.39
CA TYR A 784 -29.41 -4.07 -20.83
C TYR A 784 -28.37 -5.13 -21.21
N VAL A 785 -28.81 -6.30 -21.70
CA VAL A 785 -27.92 -7.41 -22.09
C VAL A 785 -26.80 -6.99 -23.06
N PRO A 786 -27.02 -6.15 -24.09
CA PRO A 786 -25.94 -5.70 -24.97
C PRO A 786 -24.82 -4.95 -24.23
N ALA A 787 -25.16 -4.10 -23.26
CA ALA A 787 -24.18 -3.35 -22.47
C ALA A 787 -23.34 -4.28 -21.57
N ILE A 788 -23.95 -5.34 -21.03
CA ILE A 788 -23.24 -6.36 -20.24
C ILE A 788 -22.19 -7.08 -21.10
N PHE A 789 -22.56 -7.51 -22.30
CA PHE A 789 -21.61 -8.14 -23.24
C PHE A 789 -20.51 -7.19 -23.71
N GLN A 790 -20.81 -5.89 -23.86
CA GLN A 790 -19.80 -4.88 -24.21
C GLN A 790 -18.73 -4.78 -23.11
N LEU A 791 -19.14 -4.76 -21.85
CA LEU A 791 -18.20 -4.74 -20.73
C LEU A 791 -17.41 -6.04 -20.60
N LEU A 792 -18.05 -7.21 -20.77
CA LEU A 792 -17.35 -8.50 -20.80
C LEU A 792 -16.28 -8.55 -21.91
N SER A 793 -16.57 -7.99 -23.08
CA SER A 793 -15.61 -7.86 -24.18
C SER A 793 -14.46 -6.91 -23.83
N LEU A 794 -14.75 -5.78 -23.18
CA LEU A 794 -13.71 -4.87 -22.69
C LEU A 794 -12.78 -5.57 -21.70
N ILE A 795 -13.34 -6.30 -20.73
CA ILE A 795 -12.56 -7.10 -19.76
C ILE A 795 -11.72 -8.14 -20.51
N ALA A 796 -12.29 -8.88 -21.46
CA ALA A 796 -11.56 -9.91 -22.20
C ALA A 796 -10.34 -9.40 -22.99
N ASN A 797 -10.37 -8.13 -23.41
CA ASN A 797 -9.28 -7.50 -24.19
C ASN A 797 -8.27 -6.75 -23.32
N ASP A 798 -8.54 -6.56 -22.03
CA ASP A 798 -7.63 -5.88 -21.10
C ASP A 798 -6.62 -6.87 -20.53
N MET A 799 -5.34 -6.49 -20.45
CA MET A 799 -4.32 -7.32 -19.82
C MET A 799 -4.33 -7.15 -18.29
N ASN A 800 -4.78 -6.00 -17.78
CA ASN A 800 -4.83 -5.70 -16.35
C ASN A 800 -6.13 -6.26 -15.76
N ARG A 801 -6.05 -7.45 -15.17
CA ARG A 801 -7.21 -8.20 -14.65
C ARG A 801 -6.84 -8.93 -13.36
N SER A 802 -7.78 -9.02 -12.44
CA SER A 802 -7.66 -9.85 -11.24
C SER A 802 -8.36 -11.21 -11.43
N GLU A 803 -8.01 -12.18 -10.58
CA GLU A 803 -8.73 -13.45 -10.51
C GLU A 803 -10.21 -13.24 -10.16
N SER A 804 -10.51 -12.34 -9.20
CA SER A 804 -11.87 -12.04 -8.77
C SER A 804 -12.73 -11.48 -9.89
N LEU A 805 -12.19 -10.58 -10.71
CA LEU A 805 -12.87 -10.04 -11.88
C LEU A 805 -13.19 -11.14 -12.90
N MET A 806 -12.22 -12.02 -13.17
CA MET A 806 -12.42 -13.13 -14.10
C MET A 806 -13.47 -14.11 -13.59
N ARG A 807 -13.45 -14.43 -12.29
CA ARG A 807 -14.48 -15.27 -11.64
C ARG A 807 -15.88 -14.64 -11.77
N ALA A 808 -16.02 -13.35 -11.46
CA ALA A 808 -17.29 -12.64 -11.56
C ALA A 808 -17.79 -12.58 -13.02
N ALA A 809 -16.90 -12.30 -13.98
CA ALA A 809 -17.22 -12.31 -15.41
C ALA A 809 -17.70 -13.69 -15.90
N MET A 810 -17.04 -14.78 -15.47
CA MET A 810 -17.50 -16.15 -15.76
C MET A 810 -18.87 -16.43 -15.14
N GLY A 811 -19.11 -15.94 -13.92
CA GLY A 811 -20.41 -15.96 -13.25
C GLY A 811 -21.50 -15.35 -14.13
N VAL A 812 -21.32 -14.08 -14.52
CA VAL A 812 -22.27 -13.32 -15.36
C VAL A 812 -22.52 -14.00 -16.71
N ILE A 813 -21.48 -14.55 -17.37
CA ILE A 813 -21.62 -15.29 -18.63
C ILE A 813 -22.56 -16.48 -18.46
N GLY A 814 -22.37 -17.28 -17.40
CA GLY A 814 -23.23 -18.43 -17.16
C GLY A 814 -24.63 -18.03 -16.69
N ASP A 815 -24.76 -16.96 -15.89
CA ASP A 815 -26.04 -16.46 -15.40
C ASP A 815 -26.91 -15.93 -16.56
N LEU A 816 -26.32 -15.22 -17.52
CA LEU A 816 -27.01 -14.79 -18.74
C LEU A 816 -27.48 -15.98 -19.58
N ALA A 817 -26.63 -17.00 -19.75
CA ALA A 817 -27.00 -18.19 -20.49
C ALA A 817 -28.13 -18.98 -19.81
N ASP A 818 -28.16 -19.01 -18.48
CA ASP A 818 -29.21 -19.69 -17.70
C ASP A 818 -30.51 -18.86 -17.63
N ALA A 819 -30.42 -17.52 -17.60
CA ALA A 819 -31.58 -16.63 -17.60
C ALA A 819 -32.34 -16.58 -18.94
N TYR A 820 -31.65 -16.87 -20.04
CA TYR A 820 -32.22 -16.92 -21.39
C TYR A 820 -31.91 -18.28 -22.03
N PRO A 821 -32.64 -19.36 -21.69
CA PRO A 821 -32.24 -20.72 -22.05
C PRO A 821 -32.63 -21.17 -23.47
N ASN A 822 -33.51 -20.46 -24.18
CA ASN A 822 -34.10 -20.91 -25.46
C ASN A 822 -33.32 -20.43 -26.70
N GLY A 823 -32.04 -20.12 -26.56
CA GLY A 823 -31.21 -19.67 -27.67
C GLY A 823 -31.33 -18.18 -28.00
N GLU A 824 -31.94 -17.37 -27.12
CA GLU A 824 -32.16 -15.93 -27.34
C GLU A 824 -30.85 -15.16 -27.47
N LEU A 825 -29.76 -15.65 -26.88
CA LEU A 825 -28.43 -15.04 -26.85
C LEU A 825 -27.38 -15.78 -27.68
N VAL A 826 -27.79 -16.70 -28.58
CA VAL A 826 -26.87 -17.55 -29.38
C VAL A 826 -25.85 -16.72 -30.17
N GLU A 827 -26.29 -15.60 -30.76
CA GLU A 827 -25.40 -14.76 -31.58
C GLU A 827 -24.30 -14.12 -30.74
N ALA A 828 -24.61 -13.69 -29.51
CA ALA A 828 -23.64 -13.14 -28.59
C ALA A 828 -22.65 -14.23 -28.12
N PHE A 829 -23.16 -15.39 -27.68
CA PHE A 829 -22.32 -16.49 -27.17
C PHE A 829 -21.46 -17.18 -28.22
N ARG A 830 -21.73 -17.00 -29.52
CA ARG A 830 -20.93 -17.56 -30.61
C ARG A 830 -19.64 -16.77 -30.88
N GLN A 831 -19.49 -15.57 -30.32
CA GLN A 831 -18.30 -14.74 -30.55
C GLN A 831 -17.03 -15.43 -30.02
N ASP A 832 -15.95 -15.41 -30.82
CA ASP A 832 -14.72 -16.17 -30.54
C ASP A 832 -14.03 -15.74 -29.24
N TRP A 833 -14.10 -14.45 -28.90
CA TRP A 833 -13.48 -13.90 -27.68
C TRP A 833 -14.08 -14.50 -26.40
N ILE A 834 -15.37 -14.86 -26.39
CA ILE A 834 -16.01 -15.51 -25.23
C ILE A 834 -15.38 -16.89 -25.01
N SER A 835 -15.23 -17.66 -26.09
CA SER A 835 -14.61 -18.99 -26.01
C SER A 835 -13.14 -18.90 -25.61
N ALA A 836 -12.43 -17.87 -26.06
CA ALA A 836 -11.05 -17.59 -25.66
C ALA A 836 -10.95 -17.25 -24.17
N MET A 837 -11.75 -16.30 -23.69
CA MET A 837 -11.79 -15.84 -22.30
C MET A 837 -12.12 -16.98 -21.32
N ILE A 838 -13.13 -17.81 -21.64
CA ILE A 838 -13.49 -18.98 -20.82
C ILE A 838 -12.35 -20.01 -20.81
N LYS A 839 -11.69 -20.23 -21.95
CA LYS A 839 -10.58 -21.19 -22.04
C LYS A 839 -9.41 -20.71 -21.20
N GLU A 840 -8.99 -19.46 -21.37
CA GLU A 840 -7.93 -18.81 -20.61
C GLU A 840 -8.16 -18.96 -19.10
N THR A 841 -9.33 -18.52 -18.61
CA THR A 841 -9.69 -18.60 -17.18
C THR A 841 -9.67 -20.04 -16.66
N LYS A 842 -10.15 -20.99 -17.46
CA LYS A 842 -10.18 -22.41 -17.07
C LYS A 842 -8.80 -23.07 -17.04
N THR A 843 -7.86 -22.61 -17.86
CA THR A 843 -6.53 -23.22 -18.01
C THR A 843 -5.45 -22.56 -17.19
N ASN A 844 -5.71 -21.38 -16.62
CA ASN A 844 -4.78 -20.74 -15.71
C ASN A 844 -4.62 -21.60 -14.43
N ARG A 845 -3.38 -22.00 -14.14
CA ARG A 845 -3.03 -22.88 -13.01
C ARG A 845 -2.88 -22.13 -11.69
N GLU A 846 -2.72 -20.81 -11.75
CA GLU A 846 -2.57 -19.95 -10.57
C GLU A 846 -3.92 -19.64 -9.94
N PHE A 847 -5.01 -19.73 -10.70
CA PHE A 847 -6.36 -19.48 -10.19
C PHE A 847 -6.83 -20.56 -9.22
N GLN A 848 -7.56 -20.13 -8.20
CA GLN A 848 -8.15 -21.01 -7.20
C GLN A 848 -9.17 -21.98 -7.84
N PRO A 849 -9.39 -23.16 -7.21
CA PRO A 849 -10.34 -24.15 -7.70
C PRO A 849 -11.74 -23.57 -7.97
N ARG A 850 -12.22 -22.66 -7.11
CA ARG A 850 -13.52 -21.99 -7.25
C ARG A 850 -13.64 -21.25 -8.58
N THR A 851 -12.61 -20.49 -8.96
CA THR A 851 -12.60 -19.73 -10.22
C THR A 851 -12.62 -20.66 -11.44
N ILE A 852 -11.84 -21.75 -11.39
CA ILE A 852 -11.80 -22.76 -12.46
C ILE A 852 -13.15 -23.49 -12.58
N GLU A 853 -13.82 -23.78 -11.47
CA GLU A 853 -15.15 -24.38 -11.44
C GLU A 853 -16.21 -23.45 -12.03
N THR A 854 -16.21 -22.17 -11.67
CA THR A 854 -17.08 -21.16 -12.28
C THR A 854 -16.86 -21.07 -13.80
N ALA A 855 -15.61 -21.07 -14.27
CA ALA A 855 -15.30 -21.08 -15.70
C ALA A 855 -15.77 -22.37 -16.41
N ARG A 856 -15.67 -23.53 -15.74
CA ARG A 856 -16.20 -24.81 -16.27
C ARG A 856 -17.73 -24.77 -16.39
N TRP A 857 -18.41 -24.21 -15.39
CA TRP A 857 -19.86 -24.05 -15.40
C TRP A 857 -20.29 -23.08 -16.51
N ALA A 858 -19.65 -21.91 -16.65
CA ALA A 858 -19.92 -20.95 -17.71
C ALA A 858 -19.80 -21.59 -19.10
N ARG A 859 -18.73 -22.39 -19.32
CA ARG A 859 -18.53 -23.14 -20.57
C ARG A 859 -19.69 -24.09 -20.88
N GLU A 860 -20.21 -24.78 -19.86
CA GLU A 860 -21.30 -25.72 -20.02
C GLU A 860 -22.60 -25.00 -20.39
N GLN A 861 -22.88 -23.85 -19.77
CA GLN A 861 -24.03 -23.03 -20.11
C GLN A 861 -23.96 -22.47 -21.54
N VAL A 862 -22.80 -21.96 -21.95
CA VAL A 862 -22.56 -21.50 -23.32
C VAL A 862 -22.79 -22.63 -24.34
N LYS A 863 -22.31 -23.84 -24.04
CA LYS A 863 -22.56 -25.00 -24.91
C LYS A 863 -24.04 -25.34 -25.06
N ARG A 864 -24.80 -25.29 -23.96
CA ARG A 864 -26.26 -25.55 -23.98
C ARG A 864 -26.98 -24.53 -24.84
N GLN A 865 -26.60 -23.26 -24.70
CA GLN A 865 -27.09 -22.16 -25.54
C GLN A 865 -26.82 -22.41 -27.03
N LEU A 866 -25.58 -22.78 -27.40
CA LEU A 866 -25.19 -23.03 -28.79
C LEU A 866 -25.77 -24.33 -29.38
N GLY A 867 -26.05 -25.33 -28.54
CA GLY A 867 -26.56 -26.64 -28.96
C GLY A 867 -28.05 -26.69 -29.24
N GLY A 868 -28.84 -25.74 -28.72
CA GLY A 868 -30.30 -25.80 -28.74
C GLY A 868 -30.87 -26.98 -27.94
N SER A 869 -32.14 -26.90 -27.53
CA SER A 869 -32.85 -27.93 -26.74
C SER A 869 -33.10 -29.25 -27.51
N GLN A 870 -32.08 -29.90 -28.07
CA GLN A 870 -32.20 -31.16 -28.81
C GLN A 870 -31.39 -32.35 -28.24
N THR A 871 -30.73 -32.21 -27.09
CA THR A 871 -29.88 -33.31 -26.56
C THR A 871 -30.07 -33.72 -25.11
N VAL A 872 -31.13 -33.29 -24.41
CA VAL A 872 -31.31 -33.63 -22.97
C VAL A 872 -32.44 -34.63 -22.68
N MET A 873 -33.23 -35.06 -23.66
CA MET A 873 -34.18 -36.18 -23.46
C MET A 873 -33.63 -37.57 -23.83
N ALA A 874 -32.33 -37.68 -24.12
CA ALA A 874 -31.70 -38.94 -24.47
C ALA A 874 -30.38 -39.14 -23.72
N GLN A 875 -30.46 -39.19 -22.39
CA GLN A 875 -29.72 -40.11 -21.50
C GLN A 875 -29.81 -39.56 -20.07
N ASN A 876 -30.54 -40.32 -19.23
CA ASN A 876 -30.58 -40.37 -17.75
C ASN A 876 -30.01 -39.21 -16.94
#